data_AF-A0A7Y6Q053-F1
#
_entry.id   AF-A0A7Y6Q053-F1
#
_cell.length_a   1.000
_cell.length_b   1.000
_cell.length_c   1.000
_cell.angle_alpha   90.00
_cell.angle_beta   90.00
_cell.angle_gamma   90.00
#
_symmetry.space_group_name_H-M   'P 1'
#
loop_
_entity.id
_entity.type
_entity.pdbx_description
1 polymer ?
#
loop_
_entity_poly.entity_id
_entity_poly.type
_entity_poly.pdbx_seq_one_letter_code
_entity_poly.pdbx_strand_id
1 'polypeptide(L)'
;MRDDDDVLKDYDLEAWEAPEPPEDLADGVIARLGGTEVGAAVPVEPATPRRRALLIGGVAAAVVAATLGTYALIGSTRHEPATNGVVLADRAQSLSLAGVKADLDLGADVRWRRDGKTIRVDQRAGTAAWRVDDKTSLVIDAGATVASVEATGASLRVEVQMNSMDAKIIGASALTAAAVAMVTVVVYEGHVKVSSAGAHTVIVEPGSTWTSAPPAPAPVVAGTPGEDDIEVAPDPKQTPPVAVGSDGDVTVDHRAPAPTEASACDEVSCVLSNYEGPCCAALRDDARRAPQQNKPAAKGLDRQTITDGIAKVKPQVLECGDKHPANGKVKAAVKVHPDGRVTNVEIKETPNAELGACVARVLQSARFAETESGGSFVYPFVFDRPVATAFDPFASPRPLGCNAEALKAKGQELAKQDEHADALEKFEEALQCMPSAELLQLAFTAACNSSDYKKAKLYYPKLSADAQQKLALACARNNVPYDADSTCDAKAVKDKGLEYVTNGQHAAALAQFEAAMRCKPSDELVQLAFMSACNSMNSTKAKVYYRKLPAAKREQLSMMCIRNKVEYDDSGPACDADALKDQGMEAVNKGQHAAALAKFEASLACKKDAYVMQLAFMESCNSRNSAKAKTYYAKLTDAQQKQFAVICERNKVDYGGSASCDADALKEHGMEQVNNAQHAAALTSFEASLRCKPDAYVTQLAFMASCNSLNPAKAKLYYKQLTPTQQNRLSVMCERNHVDYEDAASPAASKGILEVMCTREAKILVDGVDTGLTTPIRGDKLQLNPGKHKVTFVVDGNRFTYAVDIVAGETLKLSKDLR
;
A
#
# COMPACT_ATOMS: atom_id res chain seq x y z
N MET A 1 -7.65 35.98 -22.53
CA MET A 1 -6.41 36.50 -21.92
C MET A 1 -6.59 37.99 -21.79
N ARG A 2 -6.65 38.49 -20.56
CA ARG A 2 -6.65 39.92 -20.22
C ARG A 2 -5.24 40.21 -19.69
N ASP A 3 -4.64 41.29 -20.16
CA ASP A 3 -3.30 41.74 -19.78
C ASP A 3 -3.29 42.26 -18.34
N ASP A 4 -2.44 41.66 -17.49
CA ASP A 4 -2.21 42.03 -16.08
C ASP A 4 -0.77 42.57 -15.88
N ASP A 5 -0.22 43.30 -16.85
CA ASP A 5 1.17 43.81 -16.81
C ASP A 5 1.32 45.23 -16.20
N ASP A 6 0.26 45.83 -15.63
CA ASP A 6 0.27 47.22 -15.16
C ASP A 6 0.58 47.43 -13.66
N VAL A 7 0.87 46.38 -12.88
CA VAL A 7 1.01 46.49 -11.40
C VAL A 7 2.40 46.96 -10.93
N LEU A 8 3.40 47.08 -11.81
CA LEU A 8 4.79 47.42 -11.43
C LEU A 8 5.20 48.87 -11.69
N LYS A 9 4.32 49.72 -12.23
CA LYS A 9 4.66 51.12 -12.56
C LYS A 9 4.72 52.06 -11.36
N ASP A 10 4.24 51.64 -10.18
CA ASP A 10 4.20 52.47 -8.97
C ASP A 10 5.40 52.28 -8.03
N TYR A 11 6.36 51.40 -8.37
CA TYR A 11 7.57 51.19 -7.58
C TYR A 11 8.76 51.92 -8.20
N ASP A 12 9.19 53.00 -7.54
CA ASP A 12 10.41 53.72 -7.86
C ASP A 12 11.63 52.90 -7.43
N LEU A 13 12.11 52.04 -8.33
CA LEU A 13 13.30 51.20 -8.13
C LEU A 13 14.60 52.03 -8.09
N GLU A 14 14.58 53.31 -8.47
CA GLU A 14 15.74 54.20 -8.37
C GLU A 14 15.93 54.75 -6.94
N ALA A 15 14.88 54.71 -6.10
CA ALA A 15 14.95 55.16 -4.71
C ALA A 15 15.59 54.14 -3.74
N TRP A 16 16.01 52.96 -4.23
CA TRP A 16 16.61 51.93 -3.39
C TRP A 16 18.14 51.92 -3.47
N GLU A 17 18.78 52.68 -2.58
CA GLU A 17 20.21 52.58 -2.33
C GLU A 17 20.50 51.38 -1.41
N ALA A 18 21.18 50.37 -1.93
CA ALA A 18 21.65 49.24 -1.14
C ALA A 18 22.73 49.72 -0.15
N PRO A 19 22.64 49.36 1.14
CA PRO A 19 23.65 49.75 2.12
C PRO A 19 25.01 49.11 1.77
N GLU A 20 26.09 49.85 2.01
CA GLU A 20 27.45 49.35 1.80
C GLU A 20 27.69 48.09 2.65
N PRO A 21 28.33 47.06 2.08
CA PRO A 21 28.61 45.83 2.81
C PRO A 21 29.54 46.10 4.00
N PRO A 22 29.43 45.33 5.09
CA PRO A 22 30.30 45.45 6.25
C PRO A 22 31.78 45.32 5.85
N GLU A 23 32.65 46.16 6.43
CA GLU A 23 34.09 46.21 6.10
C GLU A 23 34.83 44.88 6.38
N ASP A 24 34.24 43.99 7.18
CA ASP A 24 34.79 42.69 7.56
C ASP A 24 34.22 41.51 6.75
N LEU A 25 33.35 41.76 5.75
CA LEU A 25 32.73 40.69 4.96
C LEU A 25 33.76 39.88 4.19
N ALA A 26 34.76 40.55 3.59
CA ALA A 26 35.84 39.88 2.86
C ALA A 26 36.71 39.04 3.80
N ASP A 27 37.06 39.57 4.97
CA ASP A 27 37.87 38.86 5.96
C ASP A 27 37.11 37.69 6.60
N GLY A 28 35.81 37.82 6.83
CA GLY A 28 34.95 36.74 7.32
C GLY A 28 34.78 35.59 6.31
N VAL A 29 34.78 35.90 5.01
CA VAL A 29 34.75 34.90 3.94
C VAL A 29 36.11 34.22 3.78
N ILE A 30 37.22 34.97 3.85
CA ILE A 30 38.58 34.42 3.78
C ILE A 30 38.88 33.56 5.01
N ALA A 31 38.47 33.97 6.21
CA ALA A 31 38.61 33.17 7.43
C ALA A 31 37.80 31.86 7.40
N ARG A 32 36.66 31.84 6.69
CA ARG A 32 35.87 30.61 6.46
C ARG A 32 36.47 29.68 5.39
N LEU A 33 37.22 30.22 4.44
CA LEU A 33 37.85 29.45 3.36
C LEU A 33 39.28 28.97 3.71
N GLY A 34 39.95 29.56 4.69
CA GLY A 34 41.32 29.21 5.10
C GLY A 34 41.49 27.86 5.82
N GLY A 35 40.41 27.08 6.00
CA GLY A 35 40.42 25.80 6.72
C GLY A 35 40.56 24.53 5.87
N THR A 36 40.74 24.64 4.55
CA THR A 36 40.87 23.45 3.68
C THR A 36 42.33 22.98 3.61
N GLU A 37 42.63 21.86 4.28
CA GLU A 37 43.85 21.09 4.03
C GLU A 37 43.87 20.63 2.57
N VAL A 38 44.91 21.03 1.83
CA VAL A 38 45.23 20.48 0.51
C VAL A 38 45.65 19.02 0.73
N GLY A 39 44.82 18.08 0.30
CA GLY A 39 45.17 16.65 0.35
C GLY A 39 46.39 16.38 -0.53
N ALA A 40 47.54 16.10 0.09
CA ALA A 40 48.73 15.68 -0.64
C ALA A 40 48.49 14.28 -1.23
N ALA A 41 48.72 14.14 -2.55
CA ALA A 41 48.65 12.86 -3.24
C ALA A 41 49.64 11.86 -2.63
N VAL A 42 49.16 10.67 -2.22
CA VAL A 42 50.03 9.60 -1.70
C VAL A 42 50.67 8.86 -2.88
N PRO A 43 52.00 8.88 -3.05
CA PRO A 43 52.66 8.06 -4.07
C PRO A 43 52.51 6.58 -3.73
N VAL A 44 52.10 5.76 -4.70
CA VAL A 44 51.98 4.30 -4.55
C VAL A 44 53.32 3.65 -4.88
N GLU A 45 54.05 3.16 -3.88
CA GLU A 45 55.21 2.27 -4.08
C GLU A 45 54.74 0.84 -4.42
N PRO A 46 55.41 0.12 -5.35
CA PRO A 46 55.08 -1.28 -5.64
C PRO A 46 55.53 -2.21 -4.49
N ALA A 47 54.59 -3.02 -3.99
CA ALA A 47 54.80 -3.95 -2.89
C ALA A 47 55.80 -5.08 -3.23
N THR A 48 56.85 -5.24 -2.41
CA THR A 48 57.69 -6.45 -2.37
C THR A 48 57.20 -7.41 -1.27
N PRO A 49 57.27 -8.75 -1.47
CA PRO A 49 56.73 -9.70 -0.51
C PRO A 49 57.74 -9.96 0.62
N ARG A 50 57.38 -9.68 1.88
CA ARG A 50 58.20 -10.03 3.03
C ARG A 50 57.51 -11.01 3.98
N ARG A 51 58.26 -12.09 4.24
CA ARG A 51 58.01 -13.16 5.22
C ARG A 51 57.90 -12.63 6.64
N ARG A 52 57.09 -13.35 7.42
CA ARG A 52 56.89 -13.22 8.88
C ARG A 52 58.20 -13.40 9.66
N ALA A 53 58.40 -12.57 10.68
CA ALA A 53 59.07 -12.95 11.92
C ALA A 53 58.53 -12.11 13.09
N LEU A 54 58.19 -12.80 14.18
CA LEU A 54 57.85 -12.30 15.51
C LEU A 54 59.05 -11.57 16.15
N LEU A 55 58.78 -10.59 17.03
CA LEU A 55 59.20 -10.57 18.46
C LEU A 55 58.99 -9.18 19.11
N ILE A 56 58.21 -9.18 20.20
CA ILE A 56 58.44 -8.58 21.53
C ILE A 56 59.01 -7.14 21.62
N GLY A 57 58.18 -6.26 22.19
CA GLY A 57 58.41 -5.60 23.49
C GLY A 57 59.24 -4.32 23.55
N GLY A 58 58.77 -3.36 24.36
CA GLY A 58 59.64 -2.34 24.99
C GLY A 58 59.17 -0.89 24.87
N VAL A 59 58.48 -0.42 25.91
CA VAL A 59 58.69 0.85 26.65
C VAL A 59 59.36 2.02 25.90
N ALA A 60 58.68 3.17 25.83
CA ALA A 60 59.29 4.45 26.23
C ALA A 60 58.26 5.58 26.35
N ALA A 61 58.08 6.04 27.59
CA ALA A 61 57.64 7.39 27.88
C ALA A 61 58.79 8.39 27.67
N ALA A 62 58.42 9.65 27.47
CA ALA A 62 59.24 10.86 27.68
C ALA A 62 60.37 11.17 26.68
N VAL A 63 60.04 11.94 25.62
CA VAL A 63 60.82 13.13 25.22
C VAL A 63 59.85 14.16 24.61
N VAL A 64 59.18 14.92 25.47
CA VAL A 64 58.63 16.24 25.12
C VAL A 64 59.67 17.25 25.60
N ALA A 65 59.97 18.24 24.77
CA ALA A 65 60.92 19.35 24.98
C ALA A 65 62.36 19.14 24.48
N ALA A 66 62.57 19.05 23.15
CA ALA A 66 63.87 19.39 22.53
C ALA A 66 63.86 19.68 21.00
N THR A 67 62.74 20.00 20.35
CA THR A 67 62.72 20.18 18.87
C THR A 67 61.96 21.42 18.35
N LEU A 68 61.76 22.45 19.17
CA LEU A 68 61.17 23.74 18.73
C LEU A 68 62.21 24.77 18.23
N GLY A 69 63.44 24.35 17.93
CA GLY A 69 64.57 25.25 17.63
C GLY A 69 65.16 25.22 16.21
N THR A 70 64.64 24.41 15.28
CA THR A 70 65.28 24.20 13.97
C THR A 70 64.30 24.03 12.78
N TYR A 71 63.15 24.71 12.78
CA TYR A 71 62.17 24.61 11.68
C TYR A 71 61.99 25.89 10.84
N ALA A 72 62.97 26.81 10.87
CA ALA A 72 62.92 28.06 10.09
C ALA A 72 63.85 28.10 8.85
N LEU A 73 64.55 27.01 8.51
CA LEU A 73 65.53 26.98 7.39
C LEU A 73 65.51 25.66 6.57
N ILE A 74 64.32 25.15 6.27
CA ILE A 74 64.08 24.23 5.14
C ILE A 74 62.98 24.94 4.33
N GLY A 75 63.32 25.92 3.48
CA GLY A 75 63.90 25.61 2.19
C GLY A 75 62.78 25.07 1.30
N SER A 76 62.08 25.96 0.60
CA SER A 76 61.00 25.71 -0.34
C SER A 76 61.38 24.65 -1.37
N THR A 77 61.26 23.37 -1.00
CA THR A 77 61.28 22.28 -1.96
C THR A 77 59.96 22.40 -2.70
N ARG A 78 60.03 23.00 -3.90
CA ARG A 78 58.93 22.91 -4.88
C ARG A 78 58.66 21.43 -5.04
N HIS A 79 57.57 20.95 -4.45
CA HIS A 79 57.16 19.58 -4.61
C HIS A 79 56.94 19.39 -6.10
N GLU A 80 57.74 18.53 -6.72
CA GLU A 80 57.51 18.18 -8.10
C GLU A 80 56.07 17.65 -8.20
N PRO A 81 55.26 18.20 -9.12
CA PRO A 81 53.88 17.80 -9.26
C PRO A 81 53.82 16.29 -9.52
N ALA A 82 52.97 15.58 -8.78
CA ALA A 82 52.82 14.14 -8.91
C ALA A 82 52.56 13.75 -10.37
N THR A 83 53.43 12.90 -10.93
CA THR A 83 53.35 12.45 -12.33
C THR A 83 52.26 11.40 -12.54
N ASN A 84 51.78 10.76 -11.49
CA ASN A 84 50.61 9.89 -11.50
C ASN A 84 49.91 9.92 -10.13
N GLY A 85 48.67 9.46 -10.07
CA GLY A 85 47.93 9.33 -8.82
C GLY A 85 46.50 8.84 -9.01
N VAL A 86 45.84 8.59 -7.88
CA VAL A 86 44.45 8.15 -7.80
C VAL A 86 43.78 8.94 -6.68
N VAL A 87 42.59 9.45 -6.95
CA VAL A 87 41.74 10.14 -5.98
C VAL A 87 40.31 9.62 -6.10
N LEU A 88 39.79 9.10 -4.99
CA LEU A 88 38.36 8.86 -4.80
C LEU A 88 37.84 9.96 -3.87
N ALA A 89 36.98 10.84 -4.38
CA ALA A 89 36.45 11.96 -3.64
C ALA A 89 35.35 11.52 -2.66
N ASP A 90 35.69 11.39 -1.39
CA ASP A 90 34.77 11.15 -0.27
C ASP A 90 34.08 12.44 0.24
N ARG A 91 34.48 13.59 -0.31
CA ARG A 91 33.90 14.92 -0.18
C ARG A 91 34.31 15.76 -1.39
N ALA A 92 33.67 16.91 -1.58
CA ALA A 92 34.11 17.87 -2.59
C ALA A 92 35.56 18.30 -2.30
N GLN A 93 36.45 18.20 -3.29
CA GLN A 93 37.87 18.56 -3.13
C GLN A 93 38.50 19.03 -4.43
N SER A 94 39.48 19.93 -4.33
CA SER A 94 40.23 20.42 -5.48
C SER A 94 41.53 19.62 -5.68
N LEU A 95 41.76 19.13 -6.89
CA LEU A 95 42.98 18.49 -7.35
C LEU A 95 43.76 19.46 -8.23
N SER A 96 44.99 19.82 -7.82
CA SER A 96 45.86 20.69 -8.61
C SER A 96 47.01 19.90 -9.22
N LEU A 97 47.03 19.81 -10.55
CA LEU A 97 48.10 19.24 -11.36
C LEU A 97 48.83 20.39 -12.08
N ALA A 98 50.11 20.22 -12.46
CA ALA A 98 50.81 21.28 -13.18
C ALA A 98 50.17 21.55 -14.56
N GLY A 99 49.47 22.68 -14.67
CA GLY A 99 48.72 23.12 -15.84
C GLY A 99 47.26 22.65 -15.94
N VAL A 100 46.78 21.87 -14.97
CA VAL A 100 45.38 21.41 -14.91
C VAL A 100 44.87 21.49 -13.48
N LYS A 101 43.74 22.15 -13.24
CA LYS A 101 43.03 22.12 -11.96
C LYS A 101 41.70 21.39 -12.14
N ALA A 102 41.34 20.54 -11.18
CA ALA A 102 40.07 19.86 -11.16
C ALA A 102 39.35 20.12 -9.83
N ASP A 103 38.07 20.44 -9.88
CA ASP A 103 37.19 20.47 -8.71
C ASP A 103 36.33 19.20 -8.78
N LEU A 104 36.57 18.26 -7.85
CA LEU A 104 35.95 16.93 -7.81
C LEU A 104 34.74 16.96 -6.88
N ASP A 105 33.56 16.54 -7.36
CA ASP A 105 32.36 16.37 -6.54
C ASP A 105 32.44 15.06 -5.73
N LEU A 106 31.60 14.92 -4.70
CA LEU A 106 31.46 13.68 -3.92
C LEU A 106 31.17 12.48 -4.83
N GLY A 107 31.97 11.43 -4.71
CA GLY A 107 31.86 10.19 -5.49
C GLY A 107 32.68 10.16 -6.78
N ALA A 108 33.42 11.22 -7.11
CA ALA A 108 34.33 11.21 -8.25
C ALA A 108 35.50 10.24 -8.05
N ASP A 109 35.69 9.28 -8.96
CA ASP A 109 36.84 8.35 -9.00
C ASP A 109 37.72 8.69 -10.20
N VAL A 110 38.88 9.27 -9.93
CA VAL A 110 39.79 9.86 -10.91
C VAL A 110 41.18 9.27 -10.73
N ARG A 111 41.73 8.68 -11.80
CA ARG A 111 43.13 8.26 -11.87
C ARG A 111 43.84 9.06 -12.94
N TRP A 112 45.06 9.51 -12.71
CA TRP A 112 45.79 10.26 -13.73
C TRP A 112 47.22 9.78 -13.91
N ARG A 113 47.75 10.07 -15.10
CA ARG A 113 49.14 9.91 -15.47
C ARG A 113 49.55 11.06 -16.38
N ARG A 114 50.74 11.61 -16.15
CA ARG A 114 51.36 12.64 -16.98
C ARG A 114 52.34 12.00 -17.95
N ASP A 115 52.11 12.22 -19.23
CA ASP A 115 53.00 11.83 -20.32
C ASP A 115 53.48 13.13 -21.02
N GLY A 116 54.54 13.74 -20.48
CA GLY A 116 55.07 15.02 -20.97
C GLY A 116 54.13 16.19 -20.70
N LYS A 117 53.65 16.85 -21.76
CA LYS A 117 52.65 17.94 -21.70
C LYS A 117 51.21 17.45 -21.69
N THR A 118 50.98 16.15 -21.82
CA THR A 118 49.66 15.56 -21.81
C THR A 118 49.38 14.92 -20.45
N ILE A 119 48.22 15.22 -19.86
CA ILE A 119 47.70 14.53 -18.69
C ILE A 119 46.57 13.62 -19.15
N ARG A 120 46.72 12.33 -18.93
CA ARG A 120 45.67 11.33 -19.17
C ARG A 120 44.94 11.04 -17.88
N VAL A 121 43.63 11.07 -17.90
CA VAL A 121 42.74 10.88 -16.75
C VAL A 121 41.76 9.77 -17.06
N ASP A 122 41.69 8.73 -16.22
CA ASP A 122 40.65 7.70 -16.20
C ASP A 122 39.61 8.13 -15.14
N GLN A 123 38.48 8.70 -15.59
CA GLN A 123 37.37 9.12 -14.72
C GLN A 123 36.28 8.05 -14.78
N ARG A 124 36.18 7.24 -13.73
CA ARG A 124 35.32 6.04 -13.72
C ARG A 124 33.91 6.31 -13.23
N ALA A 125 33.76 7.31 -12.38
CA ALA A 125 32.50 7.68 -11.76
C ALA A 125 32.51 9.14 -11.32
N GLY A 126 31.31 9.69 -11.12
CA GLY A 126 31.08 10.98 -10.50
C GLY A 126 31.38 12.17 -11.41
N THR A 127 31.35 13.35 -10.81
CA THR A 127 31.40 14.63 -11.53
C THR A 127 32.67 15.39 -11.19
N ALA A 128 33.31 15.96 -12.21
CA ALA A 128 34.52 16.75 -12.06
C ALA A 128 34.51 17.96 -13.01
N ALA A 129 34.82 19.14 -12.48
CA ALA A 129 35.03 20.35 -13.28
C ALA A 129 36.54 20.56 -13.51
N TRP A 130 36.96 20.62 -14.76
CA TRP A 130 38.35 20.71 -15.18
C TRP A 130 38.65 22.08 -15.78
N ARG A 131 39.77 22.68 -15.37
CA ARG A 131 40.37 23.87 -15.97
C ARG A 131 41.77 23.52 -16.48
N VAL A 132 42.00 23.68 -17.77
CA VAL A 132 43.21 23.27 -18.50
C VAL A 132 43.88 24.52 -19.08
N ASP A 133 45.17 24.70 -18.82
CA ASP A 133 45.93 25.80 -19.40
C ASP A 133 46.17 25.62 -20.92
N ASP A 134 46.71 26.65 -21.56
CA ASP A 134 46.96 26.70 -23.01
C ASP A 134 48.17 25.85 -23.47
N LYS A 135 48.98 25.35 -22.52
CA LYS A 135 50.25 24.64 -22.79
C LYS A 135 50.17 23.14 -22.48
N THR A 136 49.10 22.72 -21.82
CA THR A 136 48.88 21.36 -21.33
C THR A 136 47.66 20.79 -22.05
N SER A 137 47.79 19.56 -22.54
CA SER A 137 46.68 18.82 -23.11
C SER A 137 46.12 17.88 -22.05
N LEU A 138 44.80 17.90 -21.84
CA LEU A 138 44.09 16.99 -20.95
C LEU A 138 43.32 15.98 -21.80
N VAL A 139 43.49 14.69 -21.53
CA VAL A 139 42.73 13.60 -22.15
C VAL A 139 41.99 12.86 -21.04
N ILE A 140 40.66 12.89 -21.04
CA ILE A 140 39.81 12.20 -20.06
C ILE A 140 39.15 11.00 -20.73
N ASP A 141 39.50 9.80 -20.28
CA ASP A 141 38.84 8.55 -20.63
C ASP A 141 37.69 8.33 -19.63
N ALA A 142 36.46 8.65 -20.05
CA ALA A 142 35.25 8.57 -19.24
C ALA A 142 34.61 7.16 -19.39
N GLY A 143 35.30 6.16 -18.84
CA GLY A 143 35.02 4.75 -19.10
C GLY A 143 35.55 4.34 -20.48
N ALA A 144 36.51 3.39 -20.49
CA ALA A 144 37.32 3.03 -21.67
C ALA A 144 36.54 2.69 -22.97
N THR A 145 35.22 2.47 -22.88
CA THR A 145 34.34 2.09 -24.00
C THR A 145 33.31 3.15 -24.38
N VAL A 146 33.19 4.30 -23.68
CA VAL A 146 32.10 5.27 -23.93
C VAL A 146 32.59 6.50 -24.66
N ALA A 147 33.54 7.26 -24.08
CA ALA A 147 34.04 8.48 -24.66
C ALA A 147 35.45 8.84 -24.16
N SER A 148 36.26 9.45 -25.03
CA SER A 148 37.52 10.11 -24.70
C SER A 148 37.41 11.60 -25.02
N VAL A 149 37.74 12.46 -24.04
CA VAL A 149 37.61 13.93 -24.11
C VAL A 149 39.00 14.54 -24.13
N GLU A 150 39.37 15.19 -25.23
CA GLU A 150 40.61 15.93 -25.38
C GLU A 150 40.34 17.44 -25.23
N ALA A 151 41.04 18.10 -24.31
CA ALA A 151 40.85 19.50 -23.98
C ALA A 151 42.21 20.24 -23.91
N THR A 152 42.28 21.46 -24.43
CA THR A 152 43.47 22.35 -24.32
C THR A 152 42.99 23.79 -24.20
N GLY A 153 43.51 24.54 -23.23
CA GLY A 153 43.08 25.92 -22.97
C GLY A 153 41.58 26.03 -22.68
N ALA A 154 41.02 25.09 -21.92
CA ALA A 154 39.58 24.88 -21.80
C ALA A 154 39.11 24.75 -20.35
N SER A 155 37.86 25.13 -20.10
CA SER A 155 37.12 24.91 -18.86
C SER A 155 35.89 24.07 -19.17
N LEU A 156 35.79 22.88 -18.59
CA LEU A 156 34.71 21.91 -18.86
C LEU A 156 34.26 21.17 -17.60
N ARG A 157 33.03 20.68 -17.58
CA ARG A 157 32.50 19.75 -16.57
C ARG A 157 32.25 18.39 -17.22
N VAL A 158 32.76 17.34 -16.61
CA VAL A 158 32.55 15.95 -17.06
C VAL A 158 31.81 15.19 -15.97
N GLU A 159 30.65 14.66 -16.32
CA GLU A 159 29.82 13.82 -15.46
C GLU A 159 29.79 12.39 -16.01
N VAL A 160 30.20 11.43 -15.19
CA VAL A 160 30.23 10.01 -15.51
C VAL A 160 29.22 9.29 -14.63
N GLN A 161 28.08 8.91 -15.20
CA GLN A 161 27.04 8.18 -14.50
C GLN A 161 27.28 6.67 -14.62
N MET A 162 27.41 5.98 -13.49
CA MET A 162 27.46 4.51 -13.45
C MET A 162 26.04 3.93 -13.32
N ASN A 163 25.68 2.97 -14.18
CA ASN A 163 24.51 2.14 -13.93
C ASN A 163 24.88 1.10 -12.88
N SER A 164 24.26 1.20 -11.71
CA SER A 164 24.49 0.26 -10.59
C SER A 164 24.02 -1.18 -10.88
N MET A 165 23.34 -1.42 -12.01
CA MET A 165 22.84 -2.74 -12.41
C MET A 165 23.90 -3.63 -13.07
N ASP A 166 24.92 -3.09 -13.76
CA ASP A 166 25.91 -3.93 -14.50
C ASP A 166 27.12 -4.36 -13.65
N ALA A 167 27.39 -3.69 -12.53
CA ALA A 167 28.55 -4.02 -11.69
C ALA A 167 28.44 -5.37 -10.94
N LYS A 168 27.26 -6.01 -10.93
CA LYS A 168 26.99 -7.24 -10.17
C LYS A 168 27.00 -8.54 -10.99
N ILE A 169 27.09 -8.48 -12.32
CA ILE A 169 27.02 -9.67 -13.19
C ILE A 169 28.40 -10.28 -13.51
N ILE A 170 29.53 -9.63 -13.16
CA ILE A 170 30.87 -10.15 -13.49
C ILE A 170 31.45 -10.98 -12.33
N GLY A 171 31.26 -12.30 -12.43
CA GLY A 171 31.91 -13.31 -11.59
C GLY A 171 33.41 -13.45 -11.89
N ALA A 172 34.14 -14.01 -10.94
CA ALA A 172 35.59 -14.06 -10.85
C ALA A 172 36.29 -14.82 -12.01
N SER A 173 36.58 -14.16 -13.13
CA SER A 173 37.79 -14.37 -13.95
C SER A 173 37.79 -13.47 -15.21
N ALA A 174 38.89 -12.74 -15.42
CA ALA A 174 39.25 -11.89 -16.56
C ALA A 174 38.82 -10.40 -16.52
N LEU A 175 39.69 -9.56 -17.10
CA LEU A 175 39.85 -8.11 -16.90
C LEU A 175 38.80 -7.22 -17.57
N THR A 176 38.41 -6.17 -16.83
CA THR A 176 38.04 -4.80 -17.24
C THR A 176 36.98 -4.58 -18.32
N ALA A 177 35.75 -4.29 -17.88
CA ALA A 177 34.94 -3.20 -18.44
C ALA A 177 34.09 -2.58 -17.30
N ALA A 178 34.35 -1.33 -16.94
CA ALA A 178 33.44 -0.58 -16.06
C ALA A 178 32.25 -0.14 -16.93
N ALA A 179 31.05 -0.62 -16.59
CA ALA A 179 29.83 -0.23 -17.28
C ALA A 179 29.47 1.22 -16.91
N VAL A 180 29.95 2.16 -17.71
CA VAL A 180 29.52 3.56 -17.67
C VAL A 180 28.24 3.68 -18.49
N ALA A 181 27.21 4.28 -17.91
CA ALA A 181 25.87 4.36 -18.48
C ALA A 181 25.64 5.61 -19.33
N MET A 182 26.29 6.71 -18.95
CA MET A 182 26.17 7.98 -19.65
C MET A 182 27.36 8.87 -19.30
N VAL A 183 27.89 9.56 -20.32
CA VAL A 183 28.90 10.61 -20.15
C VAL A 183 28.31 11.92 -20.65
N THR A 184 28.30 12.92 -19.78
CA THR A 184 27.88 14.30 -20.13
C THR A 184 29.09 15.22 -20.01
N VAL A 185 29.38 15.96 -21.08
CA VAL A 185 30.46 16.94 -21.15
C VAL A 185 29.85 18.31 -21.40
N VAL A 186 30.04 19.24 -20.48
CA VAL A 186 29.63 20.64 -20.61
C VAL A 186 30.88 21.49 -20.79
N VAL A 187 30.97 22.23 -21.89
CA VAL A 187 32.14 23.08 -22.17
C VAL A 187 31.78 24.52 -21.85
N TYR A 188 32.49 25.14 -20.93
CA TYR A 188 32.30 26.55 -20.60
C TYR A 188 33.16 27.43 -21.53
N GLU A 189 34.43 27.08 -21.71
CA GLU A 189 35.39 27.84 -22.52
C GLU A 189 36.41 26.90 -23.18
N GLY A 190 37.03 27.36 -24.28
CA GLY A 190 38.18 26.71 -24.94
C GLY A 190 37.84 25.63 -25.97
N HIS A 191 38.84 24.84 -26.36
CA HIS A 191 38.71 23.81 -27.38
C HIS A 191 38.60 22.42 -26.74
N VAL A 192 37.45 21.77 -26.95
CA VAL A 192 37.18 20.41 -26.49
C VAL A 192 36.75 19.53 -27.66
N LYS A 193 37.38 18.37 -27.77
CA LYS A 193 37.14 17.36 -28.78
C LYS A 193 36.73 16.07 -28.08
N VAL A 194 35.56 15.53 -28.43
CA VAL A 194 35.05 14.29 -27.84
C VAL A 194 35.01 13.19 -28.90
N SER A 195 35.60 12.04 -28.59
CA SER A 195 35.62 10.86 -29.46
C SER A 195 34.87 9.71 -28.79
N SER A 196 33.85 9.16 -29.45
CA SER A 196 33.12 7.97 -28.98
C SER A 196 33.70 6.68 -29.56
N ALA A 197 33.45 5.54 -28.90
CA ALA A 197 33.84 4.20 -29.38
C ALA A 197 33.02 3.80 -30.62
N GLY A 198 33.32 4.43 -31.76
CA GLY A 198 32.57 4.31 -33.02
C GLY A 198 33.01 5.28 -34.13
N ALA A 199 34.18 5.93 -33.96
CA ALA A 199 34.86 6.81 -34.92
C ALA A 199 34.28 8.23 -35.16
N HIS A 200 33.17 8.61 -34.54
CA HIS A 200 32.72 10.01 -34.61
C HIS A 200 33.45 10.87 -33.57
N THR A 201 34.32 11.74 -34.07
CA THR A 201 34.87 12.87 -33.32
C THR A 201 33.95 14.06 -33.47
N VAL A 202 33.51 14.64 -32.36
CA VAL A 202 32.72 15.89 -32.32
C VAL A 202 33.56 16.98 -31.66
N ILE A 203 33.67 18.14 -32.29
CA ILE A 203 34.19 19.36 -31.65
C ILE A 203 33.02 19.99 -30.89
N VAL A 204 33.17 20.16 -29.58
CA VAL A 204 32.12 20.70 -28.70
C VAL A 204 32.40 22.18 -28.49
N GLU A 205 31.49 23.05 -28.97
CA GLU A 205 31.66 24.50 -28.88
C GLU A 205 31.45 25.02 -27.44
N PRO A 206 32.12 26.10 -27.03
CA PRO A 206 31.84 26.76 -25.74
C PRO A 206 30.36 27.07 -25.55
N GLY A 207 29.82 26.79 -24.36
CA GLY A 207 28.41 26.93 -24.02
C GLY A 207 27.53 25.74 -24.44
N SER A 208 28.08 24.72 -25.12
CA SER A 208 27.34 23.53 -25.51
C SER A 208 27.54 22.36 -24.55
N THR A 209 26.55 21.46 -24.56
CA THR A 209 26.58 20.19 -23.80
C THR A 209 26.55 19.04 -24.78
N TRP A 210 27.45 18.09 -24.59
CA TRP A 210 27.50 16.83 -25.32
C TRP A 210 27.14 15.68 -24.39
N THR A 211 26.40 14.70 -24.89
CA THR A 211 26.00 13.53 -24.11
C THR A 211 26.13 12.26 -24.96
N SER A 212 26.71 11.21 -24.39
CA SER A 212 26.77 9.89 -25.00
C SER A 212 26.31 8.82 -24.03
N ALA A 213 25.49 7.91 -24.55
CA ALA A 213 25.09 6.68 -23.90
C ALA A 213 25.69 5.49 -24.68
N PRO A 214 26.00 4.37 -24.02
CA PRO A 214 26.38 3.14 -24.70
C PRO A 214 25.33 2.76 -25.74
N PRO A 215 25.73 2.21 -26.90
CA PRO A 215 24.77 1.66 -27.85
C PRO A 215 23.92 0.60 -27.13
N ALA A 216 22.60 0.68 -27.31
CA ALA A 216 21.69 -0.31 -26.76
C ALA A 216 22.15 -1.71 -27.23
N PRO A 217 22.19 -2.72 -26.34
CA PRO A 217 22.54 -4.07 -26.76
C PRO A 217 21.58 -4.50 -27.87
N ALA A 218 22.13 -4.96 -29.00
CA ALA A 218 21.32 -5.45 -30.10
C ALA A 218 20.35 -6.53 -29.57
N PRO A 219 19.06 -6.51 -29.97
CA PRO A 219 18.11 -7.50 -29.50
C PRO A 219 18.63 -8.89 -29.82
N VAL A 220 18.83 -9.70 -28.78
CA VAL A 220 19.20 -11.10 -28.92
C VAL A 220 18.04 -11.79 -29.63
N VAL A 221 18.18 -12.04 -30.92
CA VAL A 221 17.22 -12.84 -31.70
C VAL A 221 17.24 -14.23 -31.09
N ALA A 222 16.15 -14.58 -30.39
CA ALA A 222 15.94 -15.91 -29.84
C ALA A 222 15.95 -16.92 -31.00
N GLY A 223 17.00 -17.73 -31.07
CA GLY A 223 17.10 -18.83 -32.01
C GLY A 223 15.97 -19.84 -31.76
N THR A 224 15.20 -20.09 -32.81
CA THR A 224 14.31 -21.25 -32.93
C THR A 224 15.12 -22.54 -32.75
N PRO A 225 14.60 -23.57 -32.04
CA PRO A 225 15.24 -24.87 -32.00
C PRO A 225 15.23 -25.51 -33.39
N GLY A 226 16.40 -25.87 -33.89
CA GLY A 226 16.59 -26.59 -35.14
C GLY A 226 16.10 -28.04 -35.04
N GLU A 227 15.40 -28.46 -36.07
CA GLU A 227 15.16 -29.85 -36.44
C GLU A 227 16.18 -30.15 -37.56
N ASP A 228 16.99 -31.20 -37.34
CA ASP A 228 18.11 -31.59 -38.19
C ASP A 228 17.66 -32.20 -39.54
N ASP A 229 18.51 -31.94 -40.54
CA ASP A 229 18.80 -32.69 -41.76
C ASP A 229 17.75 -32.82 -42.89
N ILE A 230 18.05 -32.16 -44.03
CA ILE A 230 18.41 -32.84 -45.30
C ILE A 230 19.25 -31.88 -46.17
N GLU A 231 20.41 -32.39 -46.53
CA GLU A 231 21.46 -31.92 -47.44
C GLU A 231 21.02 -31.94 -48.92
N VAL A 232 21.12 -30.81 -49.66
CA VAL A 232 21.57 -30.75 -51.08
C VAL A 232 22.02 -29.30 -51.41
N ALA A 233 23.23 -29.15 -51.94
CA ALA A 233 23.75 -27.96 -52.65
C ALA A 233 24.11 -28.37 -54.11
N PRO A 234 24.58 -27.50 -55.06
CA PRO A 234 24.80 -26.03 -54.98
C PRO A 234 24.45 -25.19 -56.27
N ASP A 235 24.58 -23.85 -56.12
CA ASP A 235 25.18 -22.85 -57.06
C ASP A 235 24.37 -22.22 -58.26
N PRO A 236 24.80 -21.09 -58.89
CA PRO A 236 24.79 -19.68 -58.41
C PRO A 236 24.25 -18.64 -59.46
N LYS A 237 24.04 -17.35 -59.07
CA LYS A 237 24.55 -16.15 -59.80
C LYS A 237 24.04 -14.77 -59.28
N GLN A 238 25.01 -13.96 -58.86
CA GLN A 238 25.31 -12.53 -59.11
C GLN A 238 24.25 -11.49 -59.56
N THR A 239 24.27 -10.37 -58.81
CA THR A 239 23.87 -8.94 -58.97
C THR A 239 24.33 -8.19 -60.25
N PRO A 240 24.14 -6.83 -60.47
CA PRO A 240 23.13 -5.79 -60.12
C PRO A 240 22.79 -4.87 -61.37
N PRO A 241 22.67 -3.51 -61.31
CA PRO A 241 21.55 -2.63 -60.94
C PRO A 241 21.09 -1.65 -62.08
N VAL A 242 19.93 -0.99 -61.96
CA VAL A 242 19.64 0.28 -62.70
C VAL A 242 18.81 1.24 -61.85
N ALA A 243 19.20 2.51 -61.88
CA ALA A 243 18.61 3.67 -61.22
C ALA A 243 17.84 4.57 -62.21
N VAL A 244 17.19 5.60 -61.64
CA VAL A 244 16.88 6.94 -62.19
C VAL A 244 15.46 7.22 -62.72
N GLY A 245 14.83 8.20 -62.03
CA GLY A 245 14.05 9.32 -62.59
C GLY A 245 12.55 9.08 -62.78
N SER A 246 11.67 10.08 -62.78
CA SER A 246 11.68 11.53 -62.50
C SER A 246 10.25 12.00 -62.82
N ASP A 247 9.76 13.05 -62.14
CA ASP A 247 8.59 13.88 -62.49
C ASP A 247 7.22 13.17 -62.45
N GLY A 248 6.12 13.73 -61.94
CA GLY A 248 5.77 15.06 -61.51
C GLY A 248 4.23 15.12 -61.52
N ASP A 249 3.70 16.21 -60.99
CA ASP A 249 2.35 16.73 -61.20
C ASP A 249 1.27 16.48 -60.13
N VAL A 250 0.49 17.54 -60.02
CA VAL A 250 -0.32 18.08 -58.95
C VAL A 250 -1.70 17.45 -58.95
N THR A 251 -2.25 17.18 -57.76
CA THR A 251 -3.70 17.38 -57.50
C THR A 251 -3.96 17.51 -56.01
N VAL A 252 -4.66 18.58 -55.66
CA VAL A 252 -5.20 18.91 -54.34
C VAL A 252 -6.52 18.16 -54.18
N ASP A 253 -6.71 17.34 -53.14
CA ASP A 253 -8.03 17.19 -52.53
C ASP A 253 -8.05 16.56 -51.12
N HIS A 254 -8.72 17.29 -50.22
CA HIS A 254 -9.48 16.90 -49.02
C HIS A 254 -9.09 15.62 -48.25
N ARG A 255 -8.29 15.82 -47.19
CA ARG A 255 -8.01 14.86 -46.13
C ARG A 255 -9.23 14.69 -45.21
N ALA A 256 -9.98 13.60 -45.40
CA ALA A 256 -10.85 13.05 -44.37
C ALA A 256 -9.99 12.41 -43.24
N PRO A 257 -10.32 12.59 -41.95
CA PRO A 257 -9.64 11.90 -40.88
C PRO A 257 -10.10 10.44 -40.78
N ALA A 258 -9.13 9.56 -40.48
CA ALA A 258 -9.33 8.13 -40.23
C ALA A 258 -10.28 7.86 -39.05
N PRO A 259 -11.00 6.72 -39.05
CA PRO A 259 -11.92 6.38 -37.97
C PRO A 259 -11.15 5.96 -36.72
N THR A 260 -11.41 6.64 -35.61
CA THR A 260 -11.04 6.20 -34.27
C THR A 260 -11.96 5.06 -33.84
N GLU A 261 -11.37 3.89 -33.57
CA GLU A 261 -12.03 2.80 -32.86
C GLU A 261 -12.30 3.21 -31.39
N ALA A 262 -13.51 3.66 -31.13
CA ALA A 262 -14.14 3.60 -29.83
C ALA A 262 -15.61 3.23 -30.08
N SER A 263 -15.98 1.98 -29.80
CA SER A 263 -17.35 1.49 -29.98
C SER A 263 -18.31 2.26 -29.08
N ALA A 264 -19.09 3.17 -29.67
CA ALA A 264 -20.23 3.80 -29.02
C ALA A 264 -21.33 2.73 -28.83
N CYS A 265 -21.70 2.50 -27.58
CA CYS A 265 -22.87 1.71 -27.20
C CYS A 265 -24.13 2.46 -27.65
N ASP A 266 -24.70 2.09 -28.79
CA ASP A 266 -25.93 2.67 -29.32
C ASP A 266 -27.15 2.16 -28.52
N GLU A 267 -28.05 3.07 -28.17
CA GLU A 267 -29.29 2.81 -27.43
C GLU A 267 -30.14 1.74 -28.16
N VAL A 268 -30.15 1.76 -29.50
CA VAL A 268 -30.88 0.77 -30.30
C VAL A 268 -30.29 -0.63 -30.13
N SER A 269 -28.96 -0.74 -30.04
CA SER A 269 -28.29 -2.03 -29.79
C SER A 269 -28.58 -2.56 -28.38
N CYS A 270 -28.71 -1.68 -27.38
CA CYS A 270 -29.12 -2.06 -26.03
C CYS A 270 -30.60 -2.46 -25.95
N VAL A 271 -31.49 -1.78 -26.67
CA VAL A 271 -32.92 -2.15 -26.72
C VAL A 271 -33.11 -3.51 -27.39
N LEU A 272 -32.39 -3.78 -28.49
CA LEU A 272 -32.48 -5.06 -29.21
C LEU A 272 -31.89 -6.25 -28.43
N SER A 273 -30.99 -5.99 -27.48
CA SER A 273 -30.36 -7.01 -26.62
C SER A 273 -30.99 -7.09 -25.22
N ASN A 274 -32.18 -6.50 -25.00
CA ASN A 274 -32.82 -6.44 -23.67
C ASN A 274 -31.90 -5.87 -22.57
N TYR A 275 -31.01 -4.96 -22.95
CA TYR A 275 -30.00 -4.35 -22.08
C TYR A 275 -29.03 -5.37 -21.43
N GLU A 276 -28.79 -6.52 -22.08
CA GLU A 276 -27.79 -7.49 -21.64
C GLU A 276 -26.38 -7.06 -22.06
N GLY A 277 -25.50 -6.84 -21.06
CA GLY A 277 -24.08 -6.57 -21.26
C GLY A 277 -23.56 -5.35 -20.46
N PRO A 278 -22.26 -5.30 -20.14
CA PRO A 278 -21.65 -4.22 -19.35
C PRO A 278 -21.77 -2.85 -20.04
N CYS A 279 -21.88 -2.83 -21.36
CA CYS A 279 -22.11 -1.67 -22.23
C CYS A 279 -23.48 -0.99 -22.00
N CYS A 280 -24.51 -1.72 -21.54
CA CYS A 280 -25.88 -1.21 -21.34
C CYS A 280 -26.21 -0.85 -19.88
N ALA A 281 -25.21 -0.90 -18.98
CA ALA A 281 -25.42 -0.70 -17.54
C ALA A 281 -25.98 0.71 -17.21
N ALA A 282 -25.48 1.75 -17.88
CA ALA A 282 -25.90 3.13 -17.64
C ALA A 282 -27.37 3.39 -18.05
N LEU A 283 -27.81 2.84 -19.18
CA LEU A 283 -29.17 3.04 -19.71
C LEU A 283 -30.24 2.25 -18.92
N ARG A 284 -29.85 1.21 -18.20
CA ARG A 284 -30.76 0.37 -17.41
C ARG A 284 -31.27 1.08 -16.15
N ASP A 285 -30.47 2.00 -15.60
CA ASP A 285 -30.85 2.78 -14.42
C ASP A 285 -31.84 3.90 -14.77
N ASP A 286 -31.73 4.47 -15.98
CA ASP A 286 -32.66 5.48 -16.48
C ASP A 286 -34.02 4.87 -16.87
N ALA A 287 -34.06 3.66 -17.43
CA ALA A 287 -35.29 2.94 -17.73
C ALA A 287 -36.13 2.61 -16.48
N ARG A 288 -35.51 2.49 -15.29
CA ARG A 288 -36.21 2.30 -14.01
C ARG A 288 -36.80 3.59 -13.41
N ARG A 289 -36.39 4.75 -13.91
CA ARG A 289 -36.88 6.08 -13.46
C ARG A 289 -38.01 6.64 -14.32
N ALA A 290 -38.48 5.91 -15.34
CA ALA A 290 -39.62 6.34 -16.13
C ALA A 290 -40.86 6.55 -15.22
N PRO A 291 -41.53 7.72 -15.27
CA PRO A 291 -42.67 8.02 -14.43
C PRO A 291 -43.83 7.07 -14.76
N GLN A 292 -44.28 6.27 -13.78
CA GLN A 292 -45.54 5.53 -13.86
C GLN A 292 -46.72 6.50 -13.79
N GLN A 293 -46.94 7.27 -14.85
CA GLN A 293 -48.16 8.03 -15.05
C GLN A 293 -49.21 7.07 -15.65
N ASN A 294 -50.37 7.00 -15.01
CA ASN A 294 -51.60 6.30 -15.44
C ASN A 294 -51.81 4.86 -14.94
N LYS A 295 -51.43 4.53 -13.70
CA LYS A 295 -52.16 3.47 -12.97
C LYS A 295 -53.41 4.12 -12.33
N PRO A 296 -54.63 3.71 -12.69
CA PRO A 296 -55.84 4.28 -12.09
C PRO A 296 -55.80 4.11 -10.57
N ALA A 297 -56.05 5.20 -9.84
CA ALA A 297 -56.09 5.18 -8.38
C ALA A 297 -57.08 4.12 -7.91
N ALA A 298 -56.72 3.33 -6.89
CA ALA A 298 -57.62 2.34 -6.35
C ALA A 298 -58.86 3.05 -5.78
N LYS A 299 -60.06 2.50 -6.03
CA LYS A 299 -61.33 3.08 -5.56
C LYS A 299 -61.40 3.27 -4.04
N GLY A 300 -60.58 2.59 -3.27
CA GLY A 300 -60.47 2.74 -1.82
C GLY A 300 -59.21 2.09 -1.28
N LEU A 301 -59.03 2.21 0.04
CA LEU A 301 -57.89 1.66 0.75
C LEU A 301 -58.01 0.13 0.89
N ASP A 302 -57.42 -0.62 -0.05
CA ASP A 302 -57.41 -2.08 -0.01
C ASP A 302 -56.37 -2.63 0.98
N ARG A 303 -56.47 -3.93 1.28
CA ARG A 303 -55.59 -4.62 2.25
C ARG A 303 -54.11 -4.55 1.85
N GLN A 304 -53.81 -4.58 0.56
CA GLN A 304 -52.43 -4.54 0.07
C GLN A 304 -51.82 -3.16 0.31
N THR A 305 -52.55 -2.11 -0.04
CA THR A 305 -52.17 -0.71 0.17
C THR A 305 -51.96 -0.40 1.65
N ILE A 306 -52.80 -0.95 2.54
CA ILE A 306 -52.61 -0.84 4.00
C ILE A 306 -51.32 -1.53 4.41
N THR A 307 -51.08 -2.76 3.94
CA THR A 307 -49.89 -3.54 4.29
C THR A 307 -48.61 -2.84 3.85
N ASP A 308 -48.59 -2.31 2.62
CA ASP A 308 -47.44 -1.60 2.05
C ASP A 308 -47.17 -0.28 2.77
N GLY A 309 -48.22 0.46 3.15
CA GLY A 309 -48.09 1.69 3.93
C GLY A 309 -47.57 1.44 5.35
N ILE A 310 -48.08 0.41 6.04
CA ILE A 310 -47.64 0.04 7.39
C ILE A 310 -46.20 -0.51 7.36
N ALA A 311 -45.81 -1.28 6.34
CA ALA A 311 -44.46 -1.81 6.22
C ALA A 311 -43.38 -0.71 6.24
N LYS A 312 -43.68 0.46 5.65
CA LYS A 312 -42.76 1.62 5.61
C LYS A 312 -42.51 2.25 6.97
N VAL A 313 -43.50 2.22 7.87
CA VAL A 313 -43.42 2.83 9.22
C VAL A 313 -43.16 1.82 10.32
N LYS A 314 -43.25 0.51 10.03
CA LYS A 314 -43.03 -0.57 10.99
C LYS A 314 -41.72 -0.46 11.77
N PRO A 315 -40.56 -0.10 11.18
CA PRO A 315 -39.32 0.05 11.95
C PRO A 315 -39.41 1.13 13.03
N GLN A 316 -40.03 2.28 12.72
CA GLN A 316 -40.20 3.40 13.64
C GLN A 316 -41.22 3.08 14.74
N VAL A 317 -42.26 2.31 14.40
CA VAL A 317 -43.23 1.79 15.39
C VAL A 317 -42.57 0.80 16.35
N LEU A 318 -41.66 -0.06 15.86
CA LEU A 318 -40.88 -0.95 16.73
C LEU A 318 -39.94 -0.18 17.67
N GLU A 319 -39.34 0.91 17.20
CA GLU A 319 -38.52 1.80 18.02
C GLU A 319 -39.30 2.43 19.19
N CYS A 320 -40.60 2.70 19.00
CA CYS A 320 -41.48 3.10 20.10
C CYS A 320 -41.58 2.02 21.19
N GLY A 321 -41.67 0.75 20.79
CA GLY A 321 -41.63 -0.40 21.69
C GLY A 321 -40.29 -0.53 22.42
N ASP A 322 -39.21 -0.08 21.79
CA ASP A 322 -37.89 -0.09 22.41
C ASP A 322 -37.71 0.98 23.49
N LYS A 323 -38.27 2.17 23.24
CA LYS A 323 -38.25 3.32 24.15
C LYS A 323 -39.20 3.18 25.33
N HIS A 324 -40.35 2.54 25.11
CA HIS A 324 -41.37 2.34 26.13
C HIS A 324 -41.57 0.83 26.37
N PRO A 325 -40.79 0.21 27.27
CA PRO A 325 -40.80 -1.23 27.48
C PRO A 325 -42.14 -1.70 28.04
N ALA A 326 -43.05 -2.10 27.17
CA ALA A 326 -44.31 -2.72 27.53
C ALA A 326 -44.60 -3.87 26.57
N ASN A 327 -45.01 -5.00 27.13
CA ASN A 327 -45.51 -6.13 26.37
C ASN A 327 -47.01 -5.98 26.16
N GLY A 328 -47.48 -6.24 24.95
CA GLY A 328 -48.90 -6.22 24.66
C GLY A 328 -49.24 -5.72 23.26
N LYS A 329 -50.54 -5.52 23.02
CA LYS A 329 -51.05 -5.11 21.72
C LYS A 329 -51.42 -3.63 21.77
N VAL A 330 -50.95 -2.87 20.78
CA VAL A 330 -51.41 -1.51 20.50
C VAL A 330 -52.34 -1.58 19.28
N LYS A 331 -53.64 -1.35 19.48
CA LYS A 331 -54.62 -1.27 18.38
C LYS A 331 -54.82 0.18 17.98
N ALA A 332 -54.40 0.55 16.77
CA ALA A 332 -54.60 1.88 16.22
C ALA A 332 -55.70 1.88 15.15
N ALA A 333 -56.69 2.76 15.29
CA ALA A 333 -57.66 3.10 14.26
C ALA A 333 -57.15 4.31 13.47
N VAL A 334 -56.92 4.14 12.17
CA VAL A 334 -56.28 5.13 11.30
C VAL A 334 -57.24 5.55 10.20
N LYS A 335 -57.39 6.87 9.99
CA LYS A 335 -58.17 7.44 8.88
C LYS A 335 -57.22 8.06 7.86
N VAL A 336 -57.32 7.62 6.61
CA VAL A 336 -56.50 8.04 5.47
C VAL A 336 -57.35 8.85 4.51
N HIS A 337 -56.86 10.00 4.08
CA HIS A 337 -57.49 10.88 3.10
C HIS A 337 -57.19 10.39 1.65
N PRO A 338 -57.98 10.75 0.63
CA PRO A 338 -57.73 10.39 -0.77
C PRO A 338 -56.29 10.58 -1.28
N ASP A 339 -55.59 11.61 -0.79
CA ASP A 339 -54.18 11.92 -1.11
C ASP A 339 -53.15 11.05 -0.36
N GLY A 340 -53.61 9.96 0.29
CA GLY A 340 -52.78 9.03 1.03
C GLY A 340 -52.30 9.53 2.40
N ARG A 341 -52.71 10.73 2.83
CA ARG A 341 -52.29 11.29 4.13
C ARG A 341 -53.12 10.74 5.28
N VAL A 342 -52.47 10.38 6.38
CA VAL A 342 -53.17 10.07 7.63
C VAL A 342 -53.73 11.35 8.25
N THR A 343 -55.04 11.41 8.43
CA THR A 343 -55.75 12.57 9.00
C THR A 343 -56.11 12.40 10.46
N ASN A 344 -56.32 11.15 10.92
CA ASN A 344 -56.58 10.85 12.31
C ASN A 344 -55.97 9.51 12.70
N VAL A 345 -55.46 9.42 13.92
CA VAL A 345 -54.99 8.19 14.56
C VAL A 345 -55.56 8.13 15.97
N GLU A 346 -56.36 7.10 16.24
CA GLU A 346 -56.95 6.87 17.55
C GLU A 346 -56.47 5.52 18.10
N ILE A 347 -55.85 5.54 19.29
CA ILE A 347 -55.40 4.31 19.95
C ILE A 347 -56.56 3.73 20.74
N LYS A 348 -57.07 2.57 20.31
CA LYS A 348 -58.20 1.87 20.91
C LYS A 348 -57.78 0.97 22.08
N GLU A 349 -56.57 0.44 22.04
CA GLU A 349 -56.01 -0.45 23.06
C GLU A 349 -54.50 -0.21 23.11
N THR A 350 -53.93 -0.08 24.31
CA THR A 350 -52.48 0.04 24.52
C THR A 350 -52.11 -0.46 25.92
N PRO A 351 -50.99 -1.17 26.10
CA PRO A 351 -50.55 -1.63 27.42
C PRO A 351 -50.09 -0.48 28.32
N ASN A 352 -49.60 0.62 27.75
CA ASN A 352 -49.36 1.86 28.48
C ASN A 352 -49.67 3.10 27.61
N ALA A 353 -49.91 4.24 28.23
CA ALA A 353 -50.30 5.47 27.51
C ALA A 353 -49.16 6.04 26.66
N GLU A 354 -47.91 5.93 27.12
CA GLU A 354 -46.74 6.51 26.44
C GLU A 354 -46.40 5.80 25.14
N LEU A 355 -46.41 4.45 25.12
CA LEU A 355 -46.24 3.64 23.92
C LEU A 355 -47.35 3.96 22.92
N GLY A 356 -48.61 4.02 23.38
CA GLY A 356 -49.73 4.41 22.55
C GLY A 356 -49.53 5.79 21.90
N ALA A 357 -49.08 6.78 22.66
CA ALA A 357 -48.79 8.12 22.16
C ALA A 357 -47.63 8.15 21.16
N CYS A 358 -46.58 7.35 21.37
CA CYS A 358 -45.46 7.22 20.44
C CYS A 358 -45.92 6.60 19.10
N VAL A 359 -46.63 5.47 19.16
CA VAL A 359 -47.17 4.79 17.97
C VAL A 359 -48.12 5.70 17.20
N ALA A 360 -48.97 6.46 17.90
CA ALA A 360 -49.88 7.43 17.28
C ALA A 360 -49.11 8.49 16.47
N ARG A 361 -48.03 9.05 17.03
CA ARG A 361 -47.21 10.08 16.38
C ARG A 361 -46.53 9.56 15.13
N VAL A 362 -45.98 8.34 15.18
CA VAL A 362 -45.36 7.69 14.01
C VAL A 362 -46.39 7.45 12.91
N LEU A 363 -47.56 6.88 13.25
CA LEU A 363 -48.63 6.64 12.29
C LEU A 363 -49.20 7.93 11.69
N GLN A 364 -49.24 9.03 12.44
CA GLN A 364 -49.71 10.32 11.93
C GLN A 364 -48.77 10.90 10.87
N SER A 365 -47.48 10.53 10.88
CA SER A 365 -46.52 10.89 9.84
C SER A 365 -46.56 9.99 8.59
N ALA A 366 -47.33 8.88 8.63
CA ALA A 366 -47.38 7.91 7.55
C ALA A 366 -48.07 8.44 6.28
N ARG A 367 -47.70 7.84 5.14
CA ARG A 367 -48.29 8.09 3.82
C ARG A 367 -48.61 6.74 3.15
N PHE A 368 -49.85 6.62 2.69
CA PHE A 368 -50.36 5.48 1.93
C PHE A 368 -50.44 5.84 0.45
N ALA A 369 -50.69 4.86 -0.43
CA ALA A 369 -50.98 5.17 -1.82
C ALA A 369 -52.27 6.00 -1.92
N GLU A 370 -52.33 6.87 -2.92
CA GLU A 370 -53.54 7.66 -3.20
C GLU A 370 -54.70 6.75 -3.60
N THR A 371 -55.90 7.11 -3.15
CA THR A 371 -57.15 6.36 -3.39
C THR A 371 -58.26 7.35 -3.70
N GLU A 372 -59.28 6.95 -4.46
CA GLU A 372 -60.36 7.88 -4.84
C GLU A 372 -61.12 8.44 -3.62
N SER A 373 -61.36 7.60 -2.60
CA SER A 373 -62.19 7.97 -1.44
C SER A 373 -61.45 8.05 -0.10
N GLY A 374 -60.15 7.73 -0.06
CA GLY A 374 -59.48 7.46 1.22
C GLY A 374 -59.99 6.17 1.87
N GLY A 375 -59.87 6.08 3.20
CA GLY A 375 -60.38 4.94 3.96
C GLY A 375 -60.15 5.04 5.46
N SER A 376 -60.65 4.07 6.21
CA SER A 376 -60.33 3.89 7.63
C SER A 376 -60.08 2.43 7.91
N PHE A 377 -59.07 2.12 8.74
CA PHE A 377 -58.73 0.75 9.10
C PHE A 377 -58.25 0.68 10.55
N VAL A 378 -58.30 -0.52 11.13
CA VAL A 378 -57.73 -0.81 12.46
C VAL A 378 -56.58 -1.79 12.28
N TYR A 379 -55.41 -1.46 12.82
CA TYR A 379 -54.22 -2.30 12.73
C TYR A 379 -53.65 -2.61 14.12
N PRO A 380 -53.49 -3.90 14.47
CA PRO A 380 -52.85 -4.29 15.73
C PRO A 380 -51.33 -4.37 15.56
N PHE A 381 -50.61 -3.59 16.35
CA PHE A 381 -49.17 -3.79 16.58
C PHE A 381 -49.00 -4.67 17.79
N VAL A 382 -48.26 -5.76 17.64
CA VAL A 382 -47.96 -6.66 18.74
C VAL A 382 -46.52 -6.40 19.17
N PHE A 383 -46.36 -5.90 20.38
CA PHE A 383 -45.07 -5.74 21.04
C PHE A 383 -44.87 -6.96 21.93
N ASP A 384 -44.50 -8.05 21.29
CA ASP A 384 -43.97 -9.20 21.97
C ASP A 384 -42.46 -8.97 22.04
N ARG A 385 -42.01 -8.14 23.00
CA ARG A 385 -40.68 -8.45 23.50
C ARG A 385 -40.81 -9.85 24.08
N PRO A 386 -39.89 -10.78 23.78
CA PRO A 386 -39.78 -11.93 24.65
C PRO A 386 -39.74 -11.33 26.04
N VAL A 387 -40.73 -11.67 26.87
CA VAL A 387 -40.65 -11.36 28.29
C VAL A 387 -39.24 -11.83 28.60
N ALA A 388 -38.40 -10.93 29.08
CA ALA A 388 -37.28 -11.38 29.85
C ALA A 388 -37.90 -12.04 31.10
N THR A 389 -38.53 -13.22 30.95
CA THR A 389 -38.13 -14.36 31.78
C THR A 389 -36.64 -14.22 31.74
N ALA A 390 -36.04 -13.92 32.88
CA ALA A 390 -34.62 -13.73 33.02
C ALA A 390 -33.88 -14.94 32.42
N PHE A 391 -33.74 -14.93 31.10
CA PHE A 391 -32.63 -15.46 30.36
C PHE A 391 -31.60 -14.35 30.48
N ASP A 392 -31.21 -14.13 31.73
CA ASP A 392 -29.88 -13.73 32.05
C ASP A 392 -29.00 -14.82 31.41
N PRO A 393 -28.21 -14.53 30.36
CA PRO A 393 -27.25 -15.51 29.87
C PRO A 393 -26.24 -15.93 30.96
N PHE A 394 -26.28 -15.30 32.14
CA PHE A 394 -25.56 -15.67 33.35
C PHE A 394 -26.40 -16.40 34.42
N ALA A 395 -27.71 -16.60 34.24
CA ALA A 395 -28.51 -17.49 35.09
C ALA A 395 -28.41 -18.96 34.67
N SER A 396 -27.23 -19.38 34.20
CA SER A 396 -26.83 -20.76 34.43
C SER A 396 -26.85 -21.00 35.95
N PRO A 397 -27.25 -22.19 36.45
CA PRO A 397 -27.11 -22.49 37.86
C PRO A 397 -25.69 -22.13 38.27
N ARG A 398 -25.57 -21.20 39.24
CA ARG A 398 -24.28 -20.72 39.74
C ARG A 398 -23.38 -21.94 39.90
N PRO A 399 -22.24 -22.02 39.22
CA PRO A 399 -21.31 -23.11 39.44
C PRO A 399 -21.05 -23.15 40.94
N LEU A 400 -21.50 -24.22 41.61
CA LEU A 400 -21.22 -24.44 43.02
C LEU A 400 -19.69 -24.51 43.15
N GLY A 401 -19.08 -23.42 43.62
CA GLY A 401 -17.63 -23.24 43.66
C GLY A 401 -17.08 -21.97 43.00
N CYS A 402 -17.92 -21.10 42.42
CA CYS A 402 -17.36 -19.86 41.85
C CYS A 402 -16.93 -18.85 42.92
N ASN A 403 -15.63 -18.56 42.96
CA ASN A 403 -15.03 -17.53 43.80
C ASN A 403 -14.74 -16.27 42.97
N ALA A 404 -15.69 -15.34 42.94
CA ALA A 404 -15.59 -14.09 42.16
C ALA A 404 -14.37 -13.25 42.55
N GLU A 405 -13.98 -13.23 43.83
CA GLU A 405 -12.79 -12.51 44.31
C GLU A 405 -11.49 -13.15 43.79
N ALA A 406 -11.40 -14.48 43.76
CA ALA A 406 -10.24 -15.17 43.18
C ALA A 406 -10.11 -14.91 41.67
N LEU A 407 -11.22 -14.90 40.95
CA LEU A 407 -11.25 -14.59 39.51
C LEU A 407 -10.89 -13.13 39.24
N LYS A 408 -11.42 -12.19 40.05
CA LYS A 408 -11.06 -10.77 40.01
C LYS A 408 -9.56 -10.57 40.25
N ALA A 409 -9.00 -11.19 41.30
CA ALA A 409 -7.58 -11.11 41.62
C ALA A 409 -6.71 -11.66 40.49
N LYS A 410 -7.10 -12.80 39.90
CA LYS A 410 -6.41 -13.38 38.74
C LYS A 410 -6.47 -12.47 37.51
N GLY A 411 -7.65 -11.89 37.21
CA GLY A 411 -7.80 -10.93 36.11
C GLY A 411 -6.94 -9.67 36.32
N GLN A 412 -6.84 -9.17 37.55
CA GLN A 412 -5.96 -8.04 37.88
C GLN A 412 -4.47 -8.38 37.71
N GLU A 413 -4.07 -9.62 38.02
CA GLU A 413 -2.68 -10.06 37.83
C GLU A 413 -2.34 -10.18 36.33
N LEU A 414 -3.21 -10.80 35.53
CA LEU A 414 -3.07 -10.86 34.07
C LEU A 414 -3.00 -9.47 33.45
N ALA A 415 -3.83 -8.53 33.92
CA ALA A 415 -3.80 -7.15 33.44
C ALA A 415 -2.49 -6.42 33.76
N LYS A 416 -1.79 -6.76 34.87
CA LYS A 416 -0.45 -6.21 35.16
C LYS A 416 0.64 -6.79 34.27
N GLN A 417 0.41 -7.98 33.73
CA GLN A 417 1.32 -8.67 32.81
C GLN A 417 1.06 -8.29 31.33
N ASP A 418 0.19 -7.29 31.09
CA ASP A 418 -0.23 -6.85 29.75
C ASP A 418 -1.06 -7.89 28.98
N GLU A 419 -1.51 -8.97 29.64
CA GLU A 419 -2.35 -10.04 29.09
C GLU A 419 -3.84 -9.66 29.16
N HIS A 420 -4.21 -8.58 28.48
CA HIS A 420 -5.54 -7.96 28.64
C HIS A 420 -6.71 -8.79 28.09
N ALA A 421 -6.48 -9.68 27.13
CA ALA A 421 -7.52 -10.57 26.60
C ALA A 421 -7.89 -11.67 27.63
N ASP A 422 -6.89 -12.28 28.26
CA ASP A 422 -7.10 -13.28 29.31
C ASP A 422 -7.65 -12.64 30.59
N ALA A 423 -7.17 -11.44 30.93
CA ALA A 423 -7.74 -10.64 32.02
C ALA A 423 -9.24 -10.39 31.83
N LEU A 424 -9.64 -10.03 30.60
CA LEU A 424 -11.04 -9.81 30.24
C LEU A 424 -11.88 -11.07 30.44
N GLU A 425 -11.41 -12.23 30.01
CA GLU A 425 -12.10 -13.50 30.24
C GLU A 425 -12.31 -13.77 31.74
N LYS A 426 -11.31 -13.52 32.59
CA LYS A 426 -11.44 -13.69 34.04
C LYS A 426 -12.38 -12.69 34.70
N PHE A 427 -12.41 -11.45 34.22
CA PHE A 427 -13.40 -10.48 34.70
C PHE A 427 -14.81 -10.84 34.25
N GLU A 428 -14.98 -11.42 33.06
CA GLU A 428 -16.26 -11.93 32.59
C GLU A 428 -16.73 -13.11 33.43
N GLU A 429 -15.88 -14.11 33.69
CA GLU A 429 -16.15 -15.21 34.62
C GLU A 429 -16.56 -14.68 35.99
N ALA A 430 -15.83 -13.70 36.53
CA ALA A 430 -16.16 -13.07 37.81
C ALA A 430 -17.53 -12.35 37.77
N LEU A 431 -17.85 -11.66 36.67
CA LEU A 431 -19.15 -11.01 36.45
C LEU A 431 -20.30 -12.03 36.42
N GLN A 432 -20.10 -13.23 35.86
CA GLN A 432 -21.12 -14.28 35.89
C GLN A 432 -21.40 -14.74 37.32
N CYS A 433 -20.38 -14.71 38.18
CA CYS A 433 -20.50 -15.18 39.56
C CYS A 433 -21.06 -14.12 40.50
N MET A 434 -20.63 -12.87 40.36
CA MET A 434 -21.10 -11.74 41.15
C MET A 434 -21.02 -10.44 40.35
N PRO A 435 -22.11 -10.01 39.69
CA PRO A 435 -22.14 -8.74 38.99
C PRO A 435 -21.89 -7.59 39.97
N SER A 436 -20.85 -6.79 39.72
CA SER A 436 -20.55 -5.58 40.49
C SER A 436 -20.10 -4.44 39.58
N ALA A 437 -20.34 -3.20 40.01
CA ALA A 437 -19.92 -2.02 39.25
C ALA A 437 -18.39 -1.98 39.05
N GLU A 438 -17.63 -2.46 40.03
CA GLU A 438 -16.17 -2.53 39.96
C GLU A 438 -15.69 -3.56 38.92
N LEU A 439 -16.26 -4.77 38.92
CA LEU A 439 -15.93 -5.79 37.92
C LEU A 439 -16.30 -5.34 36.50
N LEU A 440 -17.40 -4.61 36.36
CA LEU A 440 -17.81 -4.04 35.08
C LEU A 440 -16.83 -2.98 34.57
N GLN A 441 -16.29 -2.14 35.47
CA GLN A 441 -15.22 -1.18 35.14
C GLN A 441 -13.92 -1.89 34.74
N LEU A 442 -13.54 -2.95 35.45
CA LEU A 442 -12.35 -3.77 35.14
C LEU A 442 -12.49 -4.49 33.80
N ALA A 443 -13.64 -5.12 33.53
CA ALA A 443 -13.94 -5.75 32.25
C ALA A 443 -13.93 -4.75 31.09
N PHE A 444 -14.54 -3.57 31.26
CA PHE A 444 -14.50 -2.52 30.24
C PHE A 444 -13.06 -2.05 29.95
N THR A 445 -12.27 -1.83 30.99
CA THR A 445 -10.86 -1.41 30.84
C THR A 445 -10.03 -2.48 30.13
N ALA A 446 -10.19 -3.75 30.51
CA ALA A 446 -9.51 -4.86 29.86
C ALA A 446 -9.94 -5.04 28.39
N ALA A 447 -11.23 -4.86 28.07
CA ALA A 447 -11.74 -4.86 26.70
C ALA A 447 -11.12 -3.74 25.85
N CYS A 448 -10.96 -2.54 26.43
CA CYS A 448 -10.32 -1.43 25.74
C CYS A 448 -8.81 -1.59 25.55
N ASN A 449 -8.11 -2.24 26.47
CA ASN A 449 -6.68 -2.50 26.31
C ASN A 449 -6.38 -3.70 25.38
N SER A 450 -7.26 -4.71 25.35
CA SER A 450 -7.19 -5.83 24.40
C SER A 450 -7.72 -5.49 23.00
N SER A 451 -8.20 -4.26 22.79
CA SER A 451 -8.84 -3.82 21.53
C SER A 451 -10.11 -4.61 21.14
N ASP A 452 -10.77 -5.28 22.08
CA ASP A 452 -12.07 -5.92 21.84
C ASP A 452 -13.21 -4.89 21.90
N TYR A 453 -13.40 -4.18 20.77
CA TYR A 453 -14.40 -3.13 20.63
C TYR A 453 -15.83 -3.63 20.86
N LYS A 454 -16.13 -4.90 20.53
CA LYS A 454 -17.48 -5.45 20.68
C LYS A 454 -17.83 -5.57 22.15
N LYS A 455 -16.90 -6.09 22.96
CA LYS A 455 -17.06 -6.20 24.41
C LYS A 455 -17.02 -4.84 25.10
N ALA A 456 -16.12 -3.94 24.68
CA ALA A 456 -16.09 -2.57 25.21
C ALA A 456 -17.44 -1.85 24.98
N LYS A 457 -18.00 -1.93 23.76
CA LYS A 457 -19.32 -1.37 23.42
C LYS A 457 -20.46 -2.03 24.22
N LEU A 458 -20.33 -3.32 24.55
CA LEU A 458 -21.30 -4.05 25.38
C LEU A 458 -21.29 -3.59 26.85
N TYR A 459 -20.11 -3.30 27.41
CA TYR A 459 -19.96 -2.92 28.82
C TYR A 459 -20.21 -1.43 29.08
N TYR A 460 -19.87 -0.56 28.12
CA TYR A 460 -19.99 0.90 28.28
C TYR A 460 -21.38 1.40 28.75
N PRO A 461 -22.52 1.01 28.15
CA PRO A 461 -23.83 1.50 28.58
C PRO A 461 -24.26 0.98 29.97
N LYS A 462 -23.57 -0.03 30.51
CA LYS A 462 -23.85 -0.59 31.84
C LYS A 462 -23.09 0.14 32.95
N LEU A 463 -22.09 0.96 32.60
CA LEU A 463 -21.32 1.78 33.54
C LEU A 463 -22.16 2.98 34.03
N SER A 464 -21.85 3.49 35.23
CA SER A 464 -22.40 4.77 35.68
C SER A 464 -21.85 5.94 34.85
N ALA A 465 -22.58 7.06 34.78
CA ALA A 465 -22.14 8.23 34.00
C ALA A 465 -20.74 8.75 34.40
N ASP A 466 -20.42 8.75 35.71
CA ASP A 466 -19.09 9.12 36.21
C ASP A 466 -18.00 8.13 35.75
N ALA A 467 -18.29 6.82 35.78
CA ALA A 467 -17.38 5.79 35.29
C ALA A 467 -17.20 5.86 33.76
N GLN A 468 -18.28 6.13 33.01
CA GLN A 468 -18.24 6.35 31.57
C GLN A 468 -17.30 7.51 31.22
N GLN A 469 -17.38 8.63 31.95
CA GLN A 469 -16.53 9.80 31.71
C GLN A 469 -15.07 9.54 32.07
N LYS A 470 -14.79 8.84 33.18
CA LYS A 470 -13.42 8.51 33.60
C LYS A 470 -12.75 7.48 32.69
N LEU A 471 -13.48 6.43 32.31
CA LEU A 471 -12.93 5.30 31.55
C LEU A 471 -12.95 5.52 30.03
N ALA A 472 -13.76 6.47 29.53
CA ALA A 472 -13.73 6.95 28.15
C ALA A 472 -12.31 7.30 27.65
N LEU A 473 -11.48 7.88 28.53
CA LEU A 473 -10.11 8.26 28.20
C LEU A 473 -9.19 7.04 28.01
N ALA A 474 -9.46 5.92 28.70
CA ALA A 474 -8.66 4.70 28.59
C ALA A 474 -8.80 4.07 27.20
N CYS A 475 -10.02 3.98 26.68
CA CYS A 475 -10.28 3.43 25.35
C CYS A 475 -9.80 4.35 24.22
N ALA A 476 -9.87 5.67 24.43
CA ALA A 476 -9.34 6.65 23.48
C ALA A 476 -7.82 6.53 23.30
N ARG A 477 -7.06 6.20 24.36
CA ARG A 477 -5.60 5.98 24.26
C ARG A 477 -5.24 4.81 23.35
N ASN A 478 -6.08 3.78 23.30
CA ASN A 478 -5.84 2.58 22.49
C ASN A 478 -6.52 2.66 21.10
N ASN A 479 -6.98 3.85 20.68
CA ASN A 479 -7.72 4.06 19.43
C ASN A 479 -8.94 3.13 19.27
N VAL A 480 -9.60 2.76 20.38
CA VAL A 480 -10.81 1.93 20.32
C VAL A 480 -12.00 2.86 20.10
N PRO A 481 -12.67 2.82 18.93
CA PRO A 481 -13.91 3.55 18.73
C PRO A 481 -15.01 2.87 19.55
N TYR A 482 -15.41 3.49 20.66
CA TYR A 482 -16.63 3.14 21.35
C TYR A 482 -17.65 4.22 21.02
N ASP A 483 -18.76 3.83 20.39
CA ASP A 483 -19.84 4.74 20.06
C ASP A 483 -20.50 5.24 21.35
N ALA A 484 -20.02 6.37 21.89
CA ALA A 484 -20.76 7.16 22.88
C ALA A 484 -22.02 7.84 22.26
N ASP A 485 -22.38 7.43 21.05
CA ASP A 485 -22.95 8.31 20.02
C ASP A 485 -24.45 8.12 19.80
N SER A 486 -25.19 7.48 20.72
CA SER A 486 -26.67 7.47 20.64
C SER A 486 -27.37 8.50 21.51
N THR A 487 -26.65 9.19 22.41
CA THR A 487 -27.26 10.20 23.30
C THR A 487 -26.55 11.54 23.31
N CYS A 488 -25.43 11.70 22.60
CA CYS A 488 -24.83 13.03 22.53
C CYS A 488 -25.53 13.90 21.49
N ASP A 489 -26.53 14.64 21.95
CA ASP A 489 -27.10 15.74 21.18
C ASP A 489 -26.09 16.90 21.13
N ALA A 490 -25.15 16.80 20.19
CA ALA A 490 -24.13 17.83 19.95
C ALA A 490 -24.74 19.22 19.73
N LYS A 491 -25.98 19.28 19.23
CA LYS A 491 -26.73 20.52 19.06
C LYS A 491 -27.17 21.08 20.40
N ALA A 492 -27.82 20.30 21.26
CA ALA A 492 -28.22 20.76 22.60
C ALA A 492 -27.01 21.22 23.44
N VAL A 493 -25.89 20.52 23.36
CA VAL A 493 -24.64 20.89 24.05
C VAL A 493 -24.05 22.19 23.48
N LYS A 494 -24.06 22.36 22.14
CA LYS A 494 -23.65 23.62 21.49
C LYS A 494 -24.57 24.77 21.89
N ASP A 495 -25.88 24.58 21.88
CA ASP A 495 -26.86 25.61 22.21
C ASP A 495 -26.69 26.08 23.67
N LYS A 496 -26.41 25.16 24.60
CA LYS A 496 -26.03 25.47 25.98
C LYS A 496 -24.70 26.23 26.07
N GLY A 497 -23.73 25.90 25.22
CA GLY A 497 -22.48 26.68 25.09
C GLY A 497 -22.75 28.11 24.65
N LEU A 498 -23.65 28.32 23.68
CA LEU A 498 -24.04 29.65 23.22
C LEU A 498 -24.78 30.45 24.31
N GLU A 499 -25.65 29.81 25.09
CA GLU A 499 -26.29 30.41 26.26
C GLU A 499 -25.24 30.93 27.27
N TYR A 500 -24.21 30.14 27.56
CA TYR A 500 -23.11 30.59 28.42
C TYR A 500 -22.31 31.75 27.83
N VAL A 501 -22.14 31.82 26.50
CA VAL A 501 -21.53 32.99 25.84
C VAL A 501 -22.39 34.23 26.05
N THR A 502 -23.71 34.13 25.88
CA THR A 502 -24.65 35.25 26.09
C THR A 502 -24.63 35.75 27.53
N ASN A 503 -24.44 34.85 28.50
CA ASN A 503 -24.34 35.18 29.93
C ASN A 503 -22.93 35.65 30.36
N GLY A 504 -21.97 35.79 29.43
CA GLY A 504 -20.58 36.16 29.74
C GLY A 504 -19.77 35.06 30.44
N GLN A 505 -20.29 33.85 30.54
CA GLN A 505 -19.66 32.70 31.21
C GLN A 505 -18.75 31.92 30.24
N HIS A 506 -17.74 32.59 29.69
CA HIS A 506 -16.92 32.05 28.60
C HIS A 506 -16.13 30.77 28.95
N ALA A 507 -15.75 30.56 30.21
CA ALA A 507 -15.10 29.32 30.65
C ALA A 507 -16.07 28.12 30.64
N ALA A 508 -17.32 28.32 31.04
CA ALA A 508 -18.37 27.29 30.97
C ALA A 508 -18.79 27.02 29.52
N ALA A 509 -18.88 28.07 28.70
CA ALA A 509 -19.11 27.96 27.26
C ALA A 509 -18.03 27.10 26.58
N LEU A 510 -16.75 27.37 26.87
CA LEU A 510 -15.63 26.58 26.37
C LEU A 510 -15.79 25.09 26.69
N ALA A 511 -16.14 24.75 27.93
CA ALA A 511 -16.35 23.35 28.33
C ALA A 511 -17.50 22.68 27.56
N GLN A 512 -18.59 23.40 27.26
CA GLN A 512 -19.69 22.87 26.45
C GLN A 512 -19.27 22.69 24.99
N PHE A 513 -18.58 23.66 24.37
CA PHE A 513 -18.10 23.49 22.99
C PHE A 513 -17.10 22.34 22.86
N GLU A 514 -16.25 22.13 23.87
CA GLU A 514 -15.38 20.94 23.94
C GLU A 514 -16.17 19.64 24.01
N ALA A 515 -17.25 19.60 24.81
CA ALA A 515 -18.11 18.44 24.88
C ALA A 515 -18.86 18.20 23.57
N ALA A 516 -19.38 19.25 22.93
CA ALA A 516 -20.03 19.16 21.62
C ALA A 516 -19.05 18.67 20.53
N MET A 517 -17.79 19.10 20.54
CA MET A 517 -16.76 18.63 19.60
C MET A 517 -16.41 17.15 19.78
N ARG A 518 -16.51 16.61 21.01
CA ARG A 518 -16.33 15.17 21.25
C ARG A 518 -17.43 14.34 20.60
N CYS A 519 -18.61 14.94 20.41
CA CYS A 519 -19.75 14.28 19.81
C CYS A 519 -19.76 14.42 18.30
N LYS A 520 -19.62 15.65 17.80
CA LYS A 520 -19.53 15.91 16.36
C LYS A 520 -18.55 17.04 16.09
N PRO A 521 -17.28 16.76 15.77
CA PRO A 521 -16.31 17.81 15.48
C PRO A 521 -16.74 18.60 14.25
N SER A 522 -16.68 19.93 14.34
CA SER A 522 -16.95 20.84 13.23
C SER A 522 -16.10 22.11 13.36
N ASP A 523 -15.76 22.72 12.22
CA ASP A 523 -14.98 23.97 12.19
C ASP A 523 -15.67 25.11 12.95
N GLU A 524 -17.01 25.09 12.97
CA GLU A 524 -17.81 26.05 13.73
C GLU A 524 -17.59 25.90 15.24
N LEU A 525 -17.59 24.67 15.76
CA LEU A 525 -17.34 24.42 17.18
C LEU A 525 -15.90 24.76 17.58
N VAL A 526 -14.91 24.51 16.70
CA VAL A 526 -13.52 24.93 16.91
C VAL A 526 -13.43 26.46 16.99
N GLN A 527 -14.15 27.17 16.13
CA GLN A 527 -14.25 28.64 16.18
C GLN A 527 -14.89 29.13 17.48
N LEU A 528 -16.03 28.56 17.89
CA LEU A 528 -16.72 28.94 19.12
C LEU A 528 -15.88 28.65 20.37
N ALA A 529 -15.15 27.53 20.38
CA ALA A 529 -14.21 27.19 21.44
C ALA A 529 -13.01 28.15 21.46
N PHE A 530 -12.44 28.52 20.32
CA PHE A 530 -11.36 29.52 20.25
C PHE A 530 -11.81 30.87 20.81
N MET A 531 -12.95 31.39 20.36
CA MET A 531 -13.51 32.66 20.84
C MET A 531 -13.76 32.62 22.35
N SER A 532 -14.33 31.52 22.86
CA SER A 532 -14.60 31.34 24.29
C SER A 532 -13.31 31.22 25.12
N ALA A 533 -12.27 30.56 24.60
CA ALA A 533 -10.96 30.50 25.24
C ALA A 533 -10.31 31.89 25.35
N CYS A 534 -10.40 32.71 24.30
CA CYS A 534 -9.87 34.06 24.33
C CYS A 534 -10.65 35.01 25.24
N ASN A 535 -11.98 34.89 25.30
CA ASN A 535 -12.81 35.70 26.21
C ASN A 535 -12.68 35.27 27.68
N SER A 536 -12.31 34.02 27.94
CA SER A 536 -12.01 33.51 29.29
C SER A 536 -10.53 33.64 29.69
N MET A 537 -9.70 34.30 28.86
CA MET A 537 -8.26 34.46 29.07
C MET A 537 -7.47 33.14 29.20
N ASN A 538 -7.96 32.05 28.62
CA ASN A 538 -7.29 30.74 28.65
C ASN A 538 -6.30 30.61 27.48
N SER A 539 -5.08 31.12 27.65
CA SER A 539 -4.04 31.12 26.61
C SER A 539 -3.66 29.72 26.11
N THR A 540 -3.60 28.73 27.00
CA THR A 540 -3.29 27.34 26.64
C THR A 540 -4.33 26.77 25.66
N LYS A 541 -5.62 26.94 25.97
CA LYS A 541 -6.70 26.45 25.11
C LYS A 541 -6.83 27.29 23.84
N ALA A 542 -6.64 28.60 23.92
CA ALA A 542 -6.62 29.48 22.74
C ALA A 542 -5.56 29.03 21.73
N LYS A 543 -4.32 28.75 22.16
CA LYS A 543 -3.25 28.22 21.29
C LYS A 543 -3.64 26.89 20.63
N VAL A 544 -4.27 25.98 21.39
CA VAL A 544 -4.73 24.68 20.85
C VAL A 544 -5.80 24.86 19.77
N TYR A 545 -6.81 25.70 20.01
CA TYR A 545 -7.90 25.89 19.05
C TYR A 545 -7.50 26.75 17.85
N TYR A 546 -6.58 27.69 18.03
CA TYR A 546 -6.05 28.50 16.95
C TYR A 546 -5.37 27.66 15.86
N ARG A 547 -4.56 26.66 16.25
CA ARG A 547 -3.93 25.72 15.31
C ARG A 547 -4.93 24.86 14.54
N LYS A 548 -6.10 24.60 15.12
CA LYS A 548 -7.18 23.81 14.49
C LYS A 548 -8.07 24.65 13.58
N LEU A 549 -7.98 25.99 13.63
CA LEU A 549 -8.75 26.85 12.76
C LEU A 549 -8.24 26.78 11.30
N PRO A 550 -9.15 26.81 10.31
CA PRO A 550 -8.79 27.06 8.92
C PRO A 550 -8.04 28.40 8.79
N ALA A 551 -7.05 28.47 7.90
CA ALA A 551 -6.18 29.65 7.74
C ALA A 551 -6.98 30.96 7.57
N ALA A 552 -8.04 30.95 6.75
CA ALA A 552 -8.90 32.11 6.51
C ALA A 552 -9.59 32.64 7.80
N LYS A 553 -9.86 31.78 8.78
CA LYS A 553 -10.50 32.18 10.05
C LYS A 553 -9.50 32.61 11.12
N ARG A 554 -8.23 32.18 11.01
CA ARG A 554 -7.20 32.53 11.99
C ARG A 554 -6.99 34.04 12.02
N GLU A 555 -6.73 34.64 10.87
CA GLU A 555 -6.49 36.09 10.75
C GLU A 555 -7.69 36.89 11.27
N GLN A 556 -8.91 36.52 10.86
CA GLN A 556 -10.14 37.20 11.29
C GLN A 556 -10.37 37.16 12.81
N LEU A 557 -10.08 36.03 13.47
CA LEU A 557 -10.40 35.83 14.89
C LEU A 557 -9.25 36.18 15.83
N SER A 558 -8.02 36.28 15.30
CA SER A 558 -6.79 36.60 16.03
C SER A 558 -6.92 37.90 16.85
N MET A 559 -7.47 38.95 16.23
CA MET A 559 -7.68 40.26 16.83
C MET A 559 -8.53 40.23 18.11
N MET A 560 -9.44 39.26 18.26
CA MET A 560 -10.23 39.10 19.48
C MET A 560 -9.36 38.77 20.69
N CYS A 561 -8.36 37.90 20.50
CA CYS A 561 -7.49 37.43 21.56
C CYS A 561 -6.42 38.47 21.91
N ILE A 562 -5.91 39.22 20.92
CA ILE A 562 -5.03 40.39 21.14
C ILE A 562 -5.73 41.40 22.05
N ARG A 563 -6.97 41.76 21.73
CA ARG A 563 -7.77 42.70 22.51
C ARG A 563 -7.97 42.25 23.96
N ASN A 564 -8.11 40.95 24.20
CA ASN A 564 -8.24 40.40 25.55
C ASN A 564 -6.89 40.11 26.25
N LYS A 565 -5.78 40.55 25.65
CA LYS A 565 -4.40 40.33 26.14
C LYS A 565 -4.09 38.85 26.37
N VAL A 566 -4.67 37.98 25.56
CA VAL A 566 -4.37 36.55 25.57
C VAL A 566 -3.25 36.34 24.56
N GLU A 567 -2.07 35.94 25.04
CA GLU A 567 -1.01 35.49 24.14
C GLU A 567 -1.42 34.16 23.49
N TYR A 568 -1.93 34.26 22.27
CA TYR A 568 -2.02 33.15 21.35
C TYR A 568 -0.87 33.36 20.37
N ASP A 569 0.22 32.69 20.66
CA ASP A 569 1.41 32.79 19.85
C ASP A 569 1.22 31.90 18.61
N ASP A 570 1.19 32.49 17.41
CA ASP A 570 1.31 31.74 16.15
C ASP A 570 2.70 31.07 16.05
N SER A 571 3.68 31.57 16.81
CA SER A 571 5.04 31.04 16.95
C SER A 571 5.23 30.03 18.08
N GLY A 572 4.20 29.27 18.44
CA GLY A 572 4.51 27.93 18.97
C GLY A 572 5.38 27.24 17.92
N PRO A 573 6.63 26.81 18.27
CA PRO A 573 7.81 26.90 17.41
C PRO A 573 7.37 26.66 15.99
N ALA A 574 7.32 27.74 15.20
CA ALA A 574 6.87 27.70 13.82
C ALA A 574 7.49 26.43 13.25
N CYS A 575 6.65 25.46 12.91
CA CYS A 575 7.18 24.17 12.57
C CYS A 575 7.77 24.31 11.19
N ASP A 576 9.02 24.74 11.19
CA ASP A 576 9.83 24.95 10.04
C ASP A 576 10.19 23.55 9.55
N ALA A 577 9.30 23.02 8.71
CA ALA A 577 9.43 21.70 8.15
C ALA A 577 10.74 21.59 7.36
N ASP A 578 11.23 22.70 6.79
CA ASP A 578 12.50 22.77 6.09
C ASP A 578 13.67 22.72 7.08
N ALA A 579 13.67 23.49 8.17
CA ALA A 579 14.71 23.37 9.20
C ALA A 579 14.74 21.97 9.85
N LEU A 580 13.58 21.34 10.06
CA LEU A 580 13.51 19.96 10.57
C LEU A 580 14.03 18.94 9.56
N LYS A 581 13.76 19.13 8.27
CA LYS A 581 14.34 18.32 7.19
C LYS A 581 15.86 18.49 7.16
N ASP A 582 16.37 19.71 7.26
CA ASP A 582 17.81 20.00 7.25
C ASP A 582 18.52 19.38 8.46
N GLN A 583 17.92 19.48 9.65
CA GLN A 583 18.41 18.77 10.85
C GLN A 583 18.38 17.25 10.68
N GLY A 584 17.36 16.72 9.99
CA GLY A 584 17.30 15.30 9.63
C GLY A 584 18.46 14.91 8.74
N MET A 585 18.74 15.68 7.68
CA MET A 585 19.87 15.46 6.77
C MET A 585 21.22 15.55 7.49
N GLU A 586 21.39 16.51 8.41
CA GLU A 586 22.60 16.61 9.23
C GLU A 586 22.81 15.34 10.09
N ALA A 587 21.72 14.79 10.65
CA ALA A 587 21.78 13.53 11.40
C ALA A 587 22.10 12.32 10.50
N VAL A 588 21.59 12.28 9.25
CA VAL A 588 21.98 11.26 8.26
C VAL A 588 23.49 11.31 8.00
N ASN A 589 24.04 12.51 7.79
CA ASN A 589 25.48 12.70 7.54
C ASN A 589 26.35 12.28 8.74
N LYS A 590 25.81 12.33 9.95
CA LYS A 590 26.46 11.85 11.18
C LYS A 590 26.25 10.35 11.44
N GLY A 591 25.55 9.63 10.57
CA GLY A 591 25.17 8.21 10.75
C GLY A 591 24.12 7.99 11.86
N GLN A 592 23.44 9.04 12.31
CA GLN A 592 22.47 9.01 13.41
C GLN A 592 21.06 8.73 12.90
N HIS A 593 20.85 7.56 12.28
CA HIS A 593 19.63 7.24 11.54
C HIS A 593 18.33 7.33 12.38
N ALA A 594 18.38 6.97 13.66
CA ALA A 594 17.22 7.11 14.55
C ALA A 594 16.87 8.57 14.85
N ALA A 595 17.88 9.44 14.99
CA ALA A 595 17.67 10.88 15.18
C ALA A 595 17.19 11.54 13.90
N ALA A 596 17.77 11.16 12.74
CA ALA A 596 17.33 11.60 11.42
C ALA A 596 15.86 11.25 11.18
N LEU A 597 15.47 10.00 11.45
CA LEU A 597 14.08 9.57 11.38
C LEU A 597 13.17 10.49 12.21
N ALA A 598 13.47 10.69 13.51
CA ALA A 598 12.65 11.53 14.38
C ALA A 598 12.46 12.96 13.85
N LYS A 599 13.50 13.54 13.24
CA LYS A 599 13.44 14.87 12.62
C LYS A 599 12.58 14.89 11.36
N PHE A 600 12.69 13.87 10.50
CA PHE A 600 11.82 13.73 9.33
C PHE A 600 10.36 13.48 9.74
N GLU A 601 10.08 12.69 10.79
CA GLU A 601 8.72 12.51 11.30
C GLU A 601 8.14 13.84 11.82
N ALA A 602 8.95 14.64 12.52
CA ALA A 602 8.56 15.97 12.97
C ALA A 602 8.29 16.92 11.79
N SER A 603 9.14 16.90 10.76
CA SER A 603 8.93 17.66 9.52
C SER A 603 7.61 17.26 8.83
N LEU A 604 7.36 15.95 8.68
CA LEU A 604 6.13 15.41 8.09
C LEU A 604 4.86 15.70 8.89
N ALA A 605 4.98 15.84 10.21
CA ALA A 605 3.87 16.27 11.07
C ALA A 605 3.46 17.73 10.77
N CYS A 606 4.36 18.52 10.18
CA CYS A 606 4.17 19.93 9.92
C CYS A 606 3.78 20.21 8.48
N LYS A 607 4.44 19.55 7.53
CA LYS A 607 4.11 19.61 6.10
C LYS A 607 4.20 18.22 5.51
N LYS A 608 3.12 17.75 4.90
CA LYS A 608 3.13 16.51 4.13
C LYS A 608 3.97 16.74 2.86
N ASP A 609 5.17 16.19 2.86
CA ASP A 609 6.11 16.30 1.76
C ASP A 609 6.52 14.89 1.29
N ALA A 610 6.41 14.63 0.00
CA ALA A 610 6.67 13.32 -0.57
C ALA A 610 8.16 12.93 -0.49
N TYR A 611 9.07 13.90 -0.59
CA TYR A 611 10.50 13.68 -0.50
C TYR A 611 10.92 13.38 0.94
N VAL A 612 10.42 14.14 1.91
CA VAL A 612 10.67 13.86 3.35
C VAL A 612 10.10 12.50 3.76
N MET A 613 9.01 12.05 3.12
CA MET A 613 8.45 10.72 3.35
C MET A 613 9.37 9.59 2.86
N GLN A 614 10.04 9.77 1.72
CA GLN A 614 11.06 8.84 1.24
C GLN A 614 12.25 8.78 2.20
N LEU A 615 12.73 9.94 2.68
CA LEU A 615 13.81 10.02 3.65
C LEU A 615 13.44 9.33 4.97
N ALA A 616 12.22 9.55 5.48
CA ALA A 616 11.73 8.87 6.67
C ALA A 616 11.69 7.33 6.48
N PHE A 617 11.27 6.85 5.30
CA PHE A 617 11.33 5.42 4.98
C PHE A 617 12.77 4.89 4.97
N MET A 618 13.68 5.53 4.25
CA MET A 618 15.09 5.12 4.20
C MET A 618 15.71 5.05 5.59
N GLU A 619 15.48 6.08 6.41
CA GLU A 619 16.03 6.14 7.77
C GLU A 619 15.37 5.16 8.74
N SER A 620 14.10 4.80 8.54
CA SER A 620 13.48 3.70 9.28
C SER A 620 14.15 2.36 8.99
N CYS A 621 14.60 2.13 7.76
CA CYS A 621 15.34 0.93 7.40
C CYS A 621 16.81 0.96 7.85
N ASN A 622 17.48 2.11 7.77
CA ASN A 622 18.85 2.26 8.27
C ASN A 622 18.92 2.16 9.81
N SER A 623 17.91 2.65 10.53
CA SER A 623 17.79 2.50 11.99
C SER A 623 17.21 1.15 12.46
N ARG A 624 16.89 0.24 11.53
CA ARG A 624 16.27 -1.07 11.78
C ARG A 624 14.91 -1.01 12.50
N ASN A 625 14.15 0.05 12.29
CA ASN A 625 12.81 0.23 12.84
C ASN A 625 11.73 -0.34 11.90
N SER A 626 11.43 -1.64 12.04
CA SER A 626 10.47 -2.37 11.20
C SER A 626 9.06 -1.78 11.23
N ALA A 627 8.57 -1.37 12.39
CA ALA A 627 7.23 -0.80 12.54
C ALA A 627 7.08 0.51 11.74
N LYS A 628 8.09 1.39 11.80
CA LYS A 628 8.09 2.64 11.03
C LYS A 628 8.32 2.39 9.55
N ALA A 629 9.18 1.45 9.19
CA ALA A 629 9.39 1.05 7.79
C ALA A 629 8.08 0.58 7.14
N LYS A 630 7.32 -0.29 7.82
CA LYS A 630 5.95 -0.70 7.39
C LYS A 630 5.02 0.48 7.17
N THR A 631 5.03 1.41 8.14
CA THR A 631 4.14 2.57 8.13
C THR A 631 4.44 3.51 6.96
N TYR A 632 5.72 3.75 6.64
CA TYR A 632 6.11 4.64 5.55
C TYR A 632 6.07 3.96 4.19
N TYR A 633 6.39 2.66 4.10
CA TYR A 633 6.32 1.90 2.85
C TYR A 633 4.93 1.93 2.22
N ALA A 634 3.89 1.73 3.04
CA ALA A 634 2.50 1.76 2.60
C ALA A 634 2.03 3.13 2.05
N LYS A 635 2.81 4.20 2.26
CA LYS A 635 2.51 5.56 1.78
C LYS A 635 3.30 5.94 0.54
N LEU A 636 4.29 5.13 0.13
CA LEU A 636 5.07 5.34 -1.09
C LEU A 636 4.30 4.81 -2.31
N THR A 637 4.56 5.39 -3.48
CA THR A 637 4.05 4.87 -4.76
C THR A 637 4.73 3.54 -5.12
N ASP A 638 4.13 2.72 -5.98
CA ASP A 638 4.70 1.42 -6.39
C ASP A 638 6.12 1.55 -6.97
N ALA A 639 6.39 2.63 -7.72
CA ALA A 639 7.72 2.93 -8.24
C ALA A 639 8.74 3.20 -7.12
N GLN A 640 8.36 4.02 -6.13
CA GLN A 640 9.19 4.32 -4.96
C GLN A 640 9.39 3.08 -4.08
N GLN A 641 8.34 2.28 -3.89
CA GLN A 641 8.38 1.03 -3.13
C GLN A 641 9.40 0.06 -3.71
N LYS A 642 9.43 -0.12 -5.05
CA LYS A 642 10.44 -0.95 -5.73
C LYS A 642 11.86 -0.39 -5.57
N GLN A 643 12.01 0.93 -5.73
CA GLN A 643 13.31 1.59 -5.65
C GLN A 643 13.95 1.50 -4.26
N PHE A 644 13.16 1.72 -3.19
CA PHE A 644 13.71 1.84 -1.84
C PHE A 644 13.67 0.53 -1.02
N ALA A 645 12.90 -0.49 -1.43
CA ALA A 645 12.84 -1.80 -0.76
C ALA A 645 14.23 -2.43 -0.53
N VAL A 646 15.13 -2.29 -1.51
CA VAL A 646 16.50 -2.84 -1.48
C VAL A 646 17.29 -2.38 -0.24
N ILE A 647 17.05 -1.16 0.26
CA ILE A 647 17.74 -0.63 1.45
C ILE A 647 17.34 -1.43 2.70
N CYS A 648 16.06 -1.75 2.83
CA CYS A 648 15.51 -2.49 3.96
C CYS A 648 15.90 -3.97 3.90
N GLU A 649 15.89 -4.56 2.71
CA GLU A 649 16.40 -5.93 2.47
C GLU A 649 17.87 -6.05 2.87
N ARG A 650 18.71 -5.10 2.43
CA ARG A 650 20.14 -5.05 2.82
C ARG A 650 20.32 -4.95 4.33
N ASN A 651 19.49 -4.17 5.02
CA ASN A 651 19.53 -4.00 6.46
C ASN A 651 18.76 -5.08 7.25
N LYS A 652 18.17 -6.07 6.55
CA LYS A 652 17.34 -7.16 7.11
C LYS A 652 16.18 -6.65 7.97
N VAL A 653 15.53 -5.59 7.53
CA VAL A 653 14.37 -4.98 8.20
C VAL A 653 13.10 -5.46 7.53
N ASP A 654 12.13 -5.94 8.30
CA ASP A 654 10.79 -6.22 7.80
C ASP A 654 10.01 -4.90 7.64
N TYR A 655 9.78 -4.50 6.39
CA TYR A 655 9.09 -3.26 6.03
C TYR A 655 7.68 -3.51 5.49
N GLY A 656 7.13 -4.73 5.61
CA GLY A 656 5.74 -5.05 5.26
C GLY A 656 5.35 -4.93 3.79
N GLY A 657 6.22 -4.41 2.93
CA GLY A 657 6.25 -4.90 1.57
C GLY A 657 6.59 -6.37 1.69
N SER A 658 5.68 -7.25 1.26
CA SER A 658 5.97 -8.67 1.13
C SER A 658 7.36 -8.74 0.49
N ALA A 659 8.36 -9.20 1.26
CA ALA A 659 9.75 -9.35 0.80
C ALA A 659 9.66 -9.78 -0.65
N SER A 660 10.10 -8.91 -1.58
CA SER A 660 9.66 -8.90 -2.98
C SER A 660 9.27 -10.31 -3.37
N CYS A 661 7.96 -10.55 -3.38
CA CYS A 661 7.42 -11.90 -3.27
C CYS A 661 7.58 -12.52 -4.64
N ASP A 662 8.82 -12.87 -4.95
CA ASP A 662 9.25 -13.47 -6.18
C ASP A 662 8.75 -14.90 -6.13
N ALA A 663 7.48 -15.02 -6.50
CA ALA A 663 6.74 -16.26 -6.53
C ALA A 663 7.51 -17.30 -7.36
N ASP A 664 8.23 -16.84 -8.40
CA ASP A 664 9.02 -17.68 -9.28
C ASP A 664 10.31 -18.15 -8.60
N ALA A 665 11.07 -17.27 -7.93
CA ALA A 665 12.24 -17.68 -7.14
C ALA A 665 11.87 -18.63 -5.98
N LEU A 666 10.75 -18.38 -5.30
CA LEU A 666 10.24 -19.25 -4.24
C LEU A 666 9.77 -20.61 -4.78
N LYS A 667 9.17 -20.62 -5.98
CA LYS A 667 8.81 -21.86 -6.70
C LYS A 667 10.06 -22.63 -7.10
N GLU A 668 11.07 -21.98 -7.67
CA GLU A 668 12.35 -22.60 -8.05
C GLU A 668 13.07 -23.20 -6.84
N HIS A 669 13.17 -22.45 -5.74
CA HIS A 669 13.73 -22.95 -4.49
C HIS A 669 12.94 -24.15 -3.93
N GLY A 670 11.60 -24.11 -4.01
CA GLY A 670 10.76 -25.25 -3.65
C GLY A 670 11.05 -26.48 -4.52
N MET A 671 11.25 -26.31 -5.82
CA MET A 671 11.62 -27.41 -6.74
C MET A 671 13.01 -27.98 -6.43
N GLU A 672 13.99 -27.13 -6.11
CA GLU A 672 15.32 -27.58 -5.66
C GLU A 672 15.22 -28.45 -4.39
N GLN A 673 14.38 -28.04 -3.43
CA GLN A 673 14.13 -28.82 -2.22
C GLN A 673 13.42 -30.15 -2.50
N VAL A 674 12.51 -30.22 -3.48
CA VAL A 674 11.92 -31.50 -3.94
C VAL A 674 13.01 -32.43 -4.49
N ASN A 675 13.92 -31.90 -5.31
CA ASN A 675 15.04 -32.69 -5.88
C ASN A 675 15.99 -33.23 -4.81
N ASN A 676 16.15 -32.50 -3.70
CA ASN A 676 16.93 -32.91 -2.53
C ASN A 676 16.13 -33.79 -1.54
N ALA A 677 14.94 -34.28 -1.92
CA ALA A 677 14.01 -35.04 -1.06
C ALA A 677 13.59 -34.31 0.24
N GLN A 678 13.70 -32.98 0.29
CA GLN A 678 13.32 -32.13 1.43
C GLN A 678 11.87 -31.65 1.30
N HIS A 679 10.92 -32.58 1.23
CA HIS A 679 9.52 -32.27 0.88
C HIS A 679 8.80 -31.32 1.85
N ALA A 680 9.13 -31.34 3.15
CA ALA A 680 8.55 -30.41 4.13
C ALA A 680 9.06 -28.95 3.96
N ALA A 681 10.33 -28.79 3.60
CA ALA A 681 10.92 -27.49 3.28
C ALA A 681 10.34 -26.98 1.95
N ALA A 682 10.29 -27.86 0.94
CA ALA A 682 9.69 -27.57 -0.36
C ALA A 682 8.25 -27.05 -0.23
N LEU A 683 7.44 -27.73 0.60
CA LEU A 683 6.09 -27.28 0.91
C LEU A 683 6.09 -25.84 1.41
N THR A 684 6.93 -25.51 2.40
CA THR A 684 7.02 -24.14 2.97
C THR A 684 7.35 -23.09 1.89
N SER A 685 8.27 -23.40 0.97
CA SER A 685 8.60 -22.53 -0.16
C SER A 685 7.43 -22.37 -1.15
N PHE A 686 6.72 -23.45 -1.48
CA PHE A 686 5.52 -23.37 -2.33
C PHE A 686 4.38 -22.59 -1.64
N GLU A 687 4.17 -22.74 -0.34
CA GLU A 687 3.16 -21.95 0.38
C GLU A 687 3.53 -20.46 0.39
N ALA A 688 4.81 -20.13 0.53
CA ALA A 688 5.29 -18.76 0.42
C ALA A 688 5.04 -18.21 -0.99
N SER A 689 5.38 -18.97 -2.03
CA SER A 689 5.09 -18.63 -3.43
C SER A 689 3.59 -18.40 -3.68
N LEU A 690 2.71 -19.27 -3.17
CA LEU A 690 1.25 -19.13 -3.30
C LEU A 690 0.69 -17.91 -2.55
N ARG A 691 1.31 -17.49 -1.44
CA ARG A 691 0.97 -16.23 -0.76
C ARG A 691 1.36 -15.01 -1.61
N CYS A 692 2.40 -15.13 -2.44
CA CYS A 692 2.79 -14.09 -3.39
C CYS A 692 1.80 -13.99 -4.55
N LYS A 693 1.57 -15.12 -5.22
CA LYS A 693 0.78 -15.21 -6.45
C LYS A 693 0.06 -16.56 -6.46
N PRO A 694 -1.29 -16.57 -6.43
CA PRO A 694 -2.04 -17.79 -6.63
C PRO A 694 -1.70 -18.39 -7.99
N ASP A 695 -1.21 -19.63 -8.00
CA ASP A 695 -0.78 -20.33 -9.21
C ASP A 695 -1.21 -21.79 -9.14
N ALA A 696 -1.93 -22.26 -10.16
CA ALA A 696 -2.49 -23.60 -10.19
C ALA A 696 -1.41 -24.70 -10.24
N TYR A 697 -0.28 -24.42 -10.88
CA TYR A 697 0.86 -25.35 -10.94
C TYR A 697 1.58 -25.41 -9.60
N VAL A 698 1.84 -24.28 -8.94
CA VAL A 698 2.43 -24.27 -7.59
C VAL A 698 1.51 -24.93 -6.57
N THR A 699 0.19 -24.81 -6.73
CA THR A 699 -0.80 -25.53 -5.89
C THR A 699 -0.68 -27.04 -6.03
N GLN A 700 -0.48 -27.53 -7.27
CA GLN A 700 -0.19 -28.94 -7.55
C GLN A 700 1.13 -29.39 -6.91
N LEU A 701 2.19 -28.58 -6.98
CA LEU A 701 3.47 -28.88 -6.34
C LEU A 701 3.34 -28.90 -4.80
N ALA A 702 2.60 -27.98 -4.20
CA ALA A 702 2.32 -27.94 -2.77
C ALA A 702 1.54 -29.18 -2.30
N PHE A 703 0.56 -29.66 -3.09
CA PHE A 703 -0.15 -30.91 -2.80
C PHE A 703 0.80 -32.12 -2.82
N MET A 704 1.61 -32.25 -3.88
CA MET A 704 2.59 -33.35 -3.99
C MET A 704 3.62 -33.31 -2.84
N ALA A 705 4.13 -32.13 -2.50
CA ALA A 705 5.04 -31.94 -1.38
C ALA A 705 4.38 -32.30 -0.02
N SER A 706 3.09 -31.99 0.16
CA SER A 706 2.33 -32.35 1.35
C SER A 706 2.20 -33.87 1.52
N CYS A 707 1.92 -34.59 0.43
CA CYS A 707 1.81 -36.06 0.47
C CYS A 707 3.16 -36.77 0.63
N ASN A 708 4.26 -36.23 0.08
CA ASN A 708 5.60 -36.80 0.29
C ASN A 708 6.20 -36.43 1.67
N SER A 709 5.73 -35.36 2.30
CA SER A 709 6.12 -34.98 3.67
C SER A 709 5.21 -35.54 4.77
N LEU A 710 4.24 -36.40 4.40
CA LEU A 710 3.27 -37.01 5.31
C LEU A 710 2.44 -35.98 6.11
N ASN A 711 2.05 -34.88 5.46
CA ASN A 711 1.23 -33.82 6.08
C ASN A 711 -0.24 -33.88 5.61
N PRO A 712 -1.12 -34.63 6.31
CA PRO A 712 -2.51 -34.82 5.87
C PRO A 712 -3.34 -33.54 5.91
N ALA A 713 -3.09 -32.65 6.87
CA ALA A 713 -3.83 -31.39 6.99
C ALA A 713 -3.60 -30.48 5.77
N LYS A 714 -2.35 -30.36 5.31
CA LYS A 714 -2.00 -29.58 4.13
C LYS A 714 -2.40 -30.29 2.84
N ALA A 715 -2.29 -31.62 2.77
CA ALA A 715 -2.79 -32.40 1.64
C ALA A 715 -4.29 -32.16 1.41
N LYS A 716 -5.12 -32.23 2.47
CA LYS A 716 -6.57 -31.92 2.41
C LYS A 716 -6.84 -30.50 1.95
N LEU A 717 -6.08 -29.53 2.43
CA LEU A 717 -6.22 -28.12 2.06
C LEU A 717 -5.97 -27.90 0.56
N TYR A 718 -4.88 -28.46 0.03
CA TYR A 718 -4.49 -28.26 -1.37
C TYR A 718 -5.29 -29.14 -2.34
N TYR A 719 -5.73 -30.33 -1.92
CA TYR A 719 -6.57 -31.21 -2.75
C TYR A 719 -7.87 -30.53 -3.20
N LYS A 720 -8.51 -29.77 -2.31
CA LYS A 720 -9.73 -28.99 -2.60
C LYS A 720 -9.54 -27.89 -3.65
N GLN A 721 -8.29 -27.47 -3.89
CA GLN A 721 -7.95 -26.41 -4.84
C GLN A 721 -7.57 -26.97 -6.23
N LEU A 722 -7.43 -28.29 -6.36
CA LEU A 722 -7.12 -28.95 -7.62
C LEU A 722 -8.38 -29.18 -8.47
N THR A 723 -8.21 -29.21 -9.78
CA THR A 723 -9.28 -29.63 -10.70
C THR A 723 -9.59 -31.13 -10.54
N PRO A 724 -10.80 -31.61 -10.87
CA PRO A 724 -11.14 -33.04 -10.75
C PRO A 724 -10.18 -33.97 -11.50
N THR A 725 -9.70 -33.55 -12.67
CA THR A 725 -8.69 -34.30 -13.44
C THR A 725 -7.37 -34.41 -12.70
N GLN A 726 -6.90 -33.32 -12.07
CA GLN A 726 -5.69 -33.32 -11.23
C GLN A 726 -5.89 -34.15 -9.96
N GLN A 727 -7.04 -34.07 -9.31
CA GLN A 727 -7.39 -34.86 -8.12
C GLN A 727 -7.28 -36.36 -8.40
N ASN A 728 -7.91 -36.84 -9.49
CA ASN A 728 -7.85 -38.26 -9.88
C ASN A 728 -6.42 -38.72 -10.20
N ARG A 729 -5.58 -37.86 -10.78
CA ARG A 729 -4.20 -38.23 -11.14
C ARG A 729 -3.25 -38.20 -9.96
N LEU A 730 -3.40 -37.25 -9.05
CA LEU A 730 -2.42 -36.98 -7.98
C LEU A 730 -2.76 -37.70 -6.65
N SER A 731 -4.01 -38.09 -6.42
CA SER A 731 -4.45 -38.87 -5.24
C SER A 731 -3.65 -40.15 -5.03
N VAL A 732 -3.35 -40.88 -6.11
CA VAL A 732 -2.56 -42.13 -6.09
C VAL A 732 -1.22 -41.96 -5.36
N MET A 733 -0.60 -40.77 -5.43
CA MET A 733 0.66 -40.49 -4.72
C MET A 733 0.47 -40.47 -3.20
N CYS A 734 -0.63 -39.87 -2.72
CA CYS A 734 -0.94 -39.78 -1.31
C CYS A 734 -1.39 -41.13 -0.74
N GLU A 735 -2.15 -41.91 -1.52
CA GLU A 735 -2.52 -43.29 -1.19
C GLU A 735 -1.27 -44.17 -1.02
N ARG A 736 -0.32 -44.08 -1.94
CA ARG A 736 0.96 -44.81 -1.86
C ARG A 736 1.77 -44.46 -0.62
N ASN A 737 1.69 -43.21 -0.16
CA ASN A 737 2.38 -42.74 1.04
C ASN A 737 1.53 -42.88 2.31
N HIS A 738 0.34 -43.48 2.23
CA HIS A 738 -0.62 -43.63 3.33
C HIS A 738 -1.00 -42.30 4.00
N VAL A 739 -1.11 -41.23 3.23
CA VAL A 739 -1.53 -39.90 3.71
C VAL A 739 -3.02 -39.71 3.47
N ASP A 740 -3.78 -39.44 4.52
CA ASP A 740 -5.19 -39.07 4.42
C ASP A 740 -5.34 -37.64 3.88
N TYR A 741 -5.76 -37.51 2.63
CA TYR A 741 -5.89 -36.25 1.90
C TYR A 741 -7.35 -35.84 1.64
N GLU A 742 -8.33 -36.63 2.08
CA GLU A 742 -9.76 -36.28 1.98
C GLU A 742 -10.33 -35.96 3.37
N ASP A 743 -11.30 -35.06 3.48
CA ASP A 743 -12.00 -34.93 4.75
C ASP A 743 -12.80 -36.21 4.97
N ALA A 744 -12.67 -36.83 6.15
CA ALA A 744 -13.36 -38.06 6.55
C ALA A 744 -14.91 -37.96 6.53
N ALA A 745 -15.46 -36.85 6.03
CA ALA A 745 -16.88 -36.54 5.91
C ALA A 745 -17.39 -36.58 4.45
N SER A 746 -16.55 -36.84 3.46
CA SER A 746 -17.06 -37.32 2.17
C SER A 746 -17.03 -38.84 2.25
N PRO A 747 -18.11 -39.53 2.66
CA PRO A 747 -18.17 -40.95 2.34
C PRO A 747 -17.98 -40.98 0.83
N ALA A 748 -16.88 -41.58 0.36
CA ALA A 748 -16.73 -41.93 -1.03
C ALA A 748 -18.09 -42.49 -1.41
N ALA A 749 -18.85 -41.75 -2.22
CA ALA A 749 -20.14 -42.19 -2.68
C ALA A 749 -19.78 -43.41 -3.51
N SER A 750 -19.82 -44.58 -2.86
CA SER A 750 -19.12 -45.78 -3.30
C SER A 750 -19.49 -45.96 -4.75
N LYS A 751 -18.54 -45.80 -5.67
CA LYS A 751 -18.86 -45.78 -7.10
C LYS A 751 -19.73 -46.99 -7.42
N GLY A 752 -20.85 -46.77 -8.11
CA GLY A 752 -21.65 -47.89 -8.57
C GLY A 752 -20.91 -48.57 -9.72
N ILE A 753 -21.15 -49.86 -9.89
CA ILE A 753 -20.49 -50.68 -10.90
C ILE A 753 -21.47 -50.92 -12.05
N LEU A 754 -21.10 -50.55 -13.26
CA LEU A 754 -21.85 -50.88 -14.48
C LEU A 754 -21.19 -52.08 -15.18
N GLU A 755 -21.93 -53.17 -15.29
CA GLU A 755 -21.54 -54.36 -16.04
C GLU A 755 -22.31 -54.38 -17.36
N VAL A 756 -21.58 -54.30 -18.48
CA VAL A 756 -22.17 -54.13 -19.81
C VAL A 756 -21.94 -55.37 -20.66
N MET A 757 -23.02 -55.96 -21.16
CA MET A 757 -22.98 -57.14 -22.03
C MET A 757 -23.66 -56.84 -23.37
N CYS A 758 -23.00 -57.19 -24.47
CA CYS A 758 -23.56 -57.12 -25.82
C CYS A 758 -23.19 -58.40 -26.58
N THR A 759 -24.06 -58.81 -27.51
CA THR A 759 -23.85 -59.95 -28.41
C THR A 759 -22.75 -59.71 -29.44
N ARG A 760 -22.45 -58.44 -29.78
CA ARG A 760 -21.39 -58.01 -30.69
C ARG A 760 -20.36 -57.11 -30.00
N GLU A 761 -19.16 -57.04 -30.58
CA GLU A 761 -18.17 -56.05 -30.19
C GLU A 761 -18.68 -54.63 -30.47
N ALA A 762 -18.75 -53.82 -29.42
CA ALA A 762 -19.19 -52.43 -29.48
C ALA A 762 -18.27 -51.57 -28.63
N LYS A 763 -17.89 -50.39 -29.13
CA LYS A 763 -17.21 -49.38 -28.30
C LYS A 763 -18.21 -48.76 -27.32
N ILE A 764 -17.77 -48.52 -26.09
CA ILE A 764 -18.62 -48.00 -25.01
C ILE A 764 -18.23 -46.55 -24.72
N LEU A 765 -19.19 -45.63 -24.87
CA LEU A 765 -19.07 -44.25 -24.39
C LEU A 765 -20.02 -44.06 -23.20
N VAL A 766 -19.57 -43.35 -22.17
CA VAL A 766 -20.42 -42.91 -21.06
C VAL A 766 -20.46 -41.39 -21.04
N ASP A 767 -21.66 -40.84 -21.08
CA ASP A 767 -21.92 -39.40 -21.15
C ASP A 767 -21.19 -38.70 -22.31
N GLY A 768 -20.98 -39.43 -23.41
CA GLY A 768 -20.29 -38.94 -24.60
C GLY A 768 -18.77 -39.09 -24.57
N VAL A 769 -18.19 -39.62 -23.50
CA VAL A 769 -16.74 -39.87 -23.36
C VAL A 769 -16.44 -41.34 -23.67
N ASP A 770 -15.49 -41.59 -24.58
CA ASP A 770 -15.02 -42.95 -24.88
C ASP A 770 -14.29 -43.54 -23.68
N THR A 771 -14.73 -44.71 -23.23
CA THR A 771 -14.16 -45.40 -22.07
C THR A 771 -12.90 -46.19 -22.44
N GLY A 772 -12.61 -46.39 -23.73
CA GLY A 772 -11.54 -47.26 -24.21
C GLY A 772 -11.86 -48.76 -24.10
N LEU A 773 -13.06 -49.12 -23.63
CA LEU A 773 -13.50 -50.51 -23.46
C LEU A 773 -14.45 -50.95 -24.59
N THR A 774 -14.43 -52.24 -24.91
CA THR A 774 -15.34 -52.89 -25.87
C THR A 774 -16.14 -54.02 -25.23
N THR A 775 -17.38 -54.22 -25.66
CA THR A 775 -18.21 -55.35 -25.19
C THR A 775 -17.84 -56.68 -25.86
N PRO A 776 -17.99 -57.84 -25.20
CA PRO A 776 -18.25 -58.00 -23.77
C PRO A 776 -17.02 -57.60 -22.96
N ILE A 777 -17.22 -56.85 -21.87
CA ILE A 777 -16.09 -56.41 -21.02
C ILE A 777 -15.54 -57.65 -20.29
N ARG A 778 -14.33 -58.10 -20.64
CA ARG A 778 -13.71 -59.30 -20.07
C ARG A 778 -12.92 -58.94 -18.80
N GLY A 779 -13.55 -59.02 -17.64
CA GLY A 779 -12.88 -58.95 -16.34
C GLY A 779 -12.86 -57.57 -15.68
N ASP A 780 -12.87 -56.49 -16.47
CA ASP A 780 -12.96 -55.13 -15.94
C ASP A 780 -14.42 -54.71 -15.76
N LYS A 781 -14.74 -54.06 -14.65
CA LYS A 781 -16.07 -53.49 -14.41
C LYS A 781 -16.00 -51.98 -14.47
N LEU A 782 -16.98 -51.34 -15.10
CA LEU A 782 -16.97 -49.90 -15.29
C LEU A 782 -17.49 -49.21 -14.01
N GLN A 783 -16.62 -48.55 -13.26
CA GLN A 783 -17.02 -47.80 -12.06
C GLN A 783 -17.50 -46.41 -12.45
N LEU A 784 -18.74 -46.09 -12.11
CA LEU A 784 -19.37 -44.79 -12.38
C LEU A 784 -19.80 -44.12 -11.07
N ASN A 785 -19.85 -42.79 -11.09
CA ASN A 785 -20.39 -42.06 -9.95
C ASN A 785 -21.90 -42.36 -9.82
N PRO A 786 -22.50 -42.23 -8.62
CA PRO A 786 -23.94 -42.40 -8.49
C PRO A 786 -24.71 -41.31 -9.25
N GLY A 787 -25.80 -41.69 -9.91
CA GLY A 787 -26.68 -40.81 -10.67
C GLY A 787 -27.00 -41.32 -12.06
N LYS A 788 -27.65 -40.46 -12.85
CA LYS A 788 -28.10 -40.80 -14.21
C LYS A 788 -26.97 -40.61 -15.22
N HIS A 789 -26.64 -41.68 -15.93
CA HIS A 789 -25.63 -41.71 -16.99
C HIS A 789 -26.24 -42.13 -18.33
N LYS A 790 -25.63 -41.68 -19.43
CA LYS A 790 -25.96 -42.11 -20.80
C LYS A 790 -24.88 -43.04 -21.34
N VAL A 791 -25.18 -44.32 -21.43
CA VAL A 791 -24.29 -45.34 -21.99
C VAL A 791 -24.59 -45.49 -23.47
N THR A 792 -23.61 -45.19 -24.32
CA THR A 792 -23.73 -45.28 -25.78
C THR A 792 -22.83 -46.39 -26.32
N PHE A 793 -23.42 -47.32 -27.06
CA PHE A 793 -22.70 -48.34 -27.80
C PHE A 793 -22.49 -47.90 -29.24
N VAL A 794 -21.29 -48.12 -29.77
CA VAL A 794 -20.98 -47.88 -31.18
C VAL A 794 -20.63 -49.18 -31.86
N VAL A 795 -21.47 -49.60 -32.81
CA VAL A 795 -21.30 -50.83 -33.61
C VAL A 795 -21.41 -50.45 -35.08
N ASP A 796 -20.38 -50.75 -35.87
CA ASP A 796 -20.35 -50.47 -37.32
C ASP A 796 -20.70 -49.00 -37.69
N GLY A 797 -20.31 -48.06 -36.83
CA GLY A 797 -20.58 -46.62 -37.01
C GLY A 797 -21.95 -46.14 -36.48
N ASN A 798 -22.86 -47.04 -36.14
CA ASN A 798 -24.17 -46.72 -35.55
C ASN A 798 -24.07 -46.53 -34.04
N ARG A 799 -24.84 -45.59 -33.48
CA ARG A 799 -24.84 -45.25 -32.04
C ARG A 799 -26.16 -45.65 -31.38
N PHE A 800 -26.07 -46.39 -30.28
CA PHE A 800 -27.23 -46.81 -29.47
C PHE A 800 -27.06 -46.32 -28.03
N THR A 801 -27.86 -45.34 -27.61
CA THR A 801 -27.74 -44.70 -26.29
C THR A 801 -28.85 -45.15 -25.34
N TYR A 802 -28.48 -45.52 -24.12
CA TYR A 802 -29.38 -45.93 -23.04
C TYR A 802 -29.11 -45.09 -21.79
N ALA A 803 -30.17 -44.59 -21.16
CA ALA A 803 -30.07 -43.98 -19.84
C ALA A 803 -30.01 -45.07 -18.77
N VAL A 804 -29.07 -44.95 -17.85
CA VAL A 804 -28.92 -45.82 -16.69
C VAL A 804 -28.86 -44.97 -15.43
N ASP A 805 -29.33 -45.50 -14.30
CA ASP A 805 -29.22 -44.85 -12.99
C ASP A 805 -28.29 -45.70 -12.13
N ILE A 806 -27.12 -45.15 -11.81
CA ILE A 806 -26.08 -45.82 -11.05
C ILE A 806 -26.29 -45.50 -9.58
N VAL A 807 -26.49 -46.52 -8.75
CA VAL A 807 -26.61 -46.36 -7.31
C VAL A 807 -25.27 -46.67 -6.66
N ALA A 808 -24.93 -45.90 -5.63
CA ALA A 808 -23.67 -46.07 -4.92
C ALA A 808 -23.55 -47.50 -4.35
N GLY A 809 -22.44 -48.20 -4.66
CA GLY A 809 -22.14 -49.54 -4.15
C GLY A 809 -22.92 -50.68 -4.81
N GLU A 810 -23.86 -50.39 -5.69
CA GLU A 810 -24.62 -51.40 -6.42
C GLU A 810 -23.96 -51.74 -7.77
N THR A 811 -24.19 -52.97 -8.24
CA THR A 811 -23.81 -53.38 -9.61
C THR A 811 -25.03 -53.38 -10.52
N LEU A 812 -25.09 -52.44 -11.46
CA LEU A 812 -26.10 -52.41 -12.51
C LEU A 812 -25.64 -53.23 -13.71
N LYS A 813 -26.46 -54.18 -14.16
CA LYS A 813 -26.20 -54.97 -15.37
C LYS A 813 -27.00 -54.42 -16.55
N LEU A 814 -26.32 -54.04 -17.63
CA LEU A 814 -26.92 -53.60 -18.88
C LEU A 814 -26.60 -54.60 -19.99
N SER A 815 -27.58 -55.42 -20.37
CA SER A 815 -27.48 -56.37 -21.49
C SER A 815 -28.32 -55.90 -22.68
N LYS A 816 -27.71 -55.80 -23.88
CA LYS A 816 -28.40 -55.40 -25.12
C LYS A 816 -28.00 -56.28 -26.30
N ASP A 817 -28.99 -56.71 -27.10
CA ASP A 817 -28.75 -57.36 -28.40
C ASP A 817 -28.80 -56.26 -29.47
N LEU A 818 -27.64 -55.82 -29.95
CA LEU A 818 -27.51 -54.76 -30.96
C LEU A 818 -27.40 -55.41 -32.34
N ARG A 819 -28.55 -55.64 -32.99
CA ARG A 819 -28.64 -56.14 -34.36
C ARG A 819 -29.04 -55.06 -35.36
#